data_AF-A0A959ITU0-F1
#
_entry.id   AF-A0A959ITU0-F1
#
_cell.length_a   1.000
_cell.length_b   1.000
_cell.length_c   1.000
_cell.angle_alpha   90.00
_cell.angle_beta   90.00
_cell.angle_gamma   90.00
#
_symmetry.space_group_name_H-M   'P 1'
#
loop_
_entity.id
_entity.type
_entity.pdbx_description
1 polymer ?
#
loop_
_entity_poly.entity_id
_entity_poly.type
_entity_poly.pdbx_seq_one_letter_code
_entity_poly.pdbx_strand_id
1 'polypeptide(L)'
;MQKFSLLLFMCFFGAAVQAATVTFIANFGYWGNANHWDTGSVPGPGDDVIIPGGKFITLPAQITGNVRSVQLSGVFNLRGTLHINNATGDGFHIFGGFLANRGTVTISQTGGHGIYVSHAGLLRNESTGTITLQATNGDGLHIASAAECHNFGSILADGFHGDQGIEAQGLLQNNPIGIIEIQNTHAHGLLVSGTLNNFGRLTLLSNIGTYGIYFNNSSNSVNQQGGLIEVLEAGDDCIVLATGAALTNELSGIIDVSNCGTGITNGYGLFLNPNSPSSPVSVENFGKIFIHDLQQGFFDSGLHMTYASTFRNHAGAVLQIQNVSQSAIYQLAGCSIENLAGGLIYIIGAGGYGFSTGGGEVLNEGQIVCRETQKMGFYVSLSGAIDNFGYITIAEVGLSGVSSDDFGIYMNTGSTINNHLCGFLGMDNSLRMDATFTNDGFLRSKEKHGGYGVIENTGIFEDFDEGLGAFQGTLVNSGIIIDPMGNLSTGVPASNFFTLGNNSGWTVEEVFADPLYSQDAGTYNAANNSFLPTMEGANTSLLRLLIRHDATGCLEGFEMAVANPASPSPQAHTLEEPEAAAAIRAFPNPTSGRFVLEAGDQRLTHWTLQDALGRTILQEPFSGQLQQELQFPDSAQPGLYWLLGWTAEGIAYKQGIVLE
;
A
#
# COMPACT_ATOMS: atom_id res chain seq x y z
N MET A 1 89.89 -3.25 34.01
CA MET A 1 88.59 -3.04 34.70
C MET A 1 87.60 -2.62 33.61
N GLN A 2 86.81 -3.46 32.93
CA GLN A 2 85.99 -4.62 33.31
C GLN A 2 85.00 -4.35 34.45
N LYS A 3 83.79 -3.90 34.09
CA LYS A 3 82.46 -4.24 34.67
C LYS A 3 81.43 -3.98 33.55
N PHE A 4 81.04 -4.99 32.76
CA PHE A 4 79.85 -5.84 32.97
C PHE A 4 78.58 -5.03 33.31
N SER A 5 77.88 -4.57 32.27
CA SER A 5 76.44 -4.28 32.27
C SER A 5 75.83 -4.91 31.03
N LEU A 6 75.71 -6.24 31.07
CA LEU A 6 75.04 -7.08 30.08
C LEU A 6 73.82 -7.69 30.79
N LEU A 7 72.76 -6.90 31.01
CA LEU A 7 71.51 -7.38 31.60
C LEU A 7 70.31 -6.45 31.29
N LEU A 8 70.05 -6.16 30.00
CA LEU A 8 68.82 -5.46 29.60
C LEU A 8 68.41 -5.74 28.13
N PHE A 9 68.39 -7.00 27.73
CA PHE A 9 67.83 -7.43 26.44
C PHE A 9 67.07 -8.76 26.60
N MET A 10 66.33 -8.88 27.72
CA MET A 10 65.46 -10.02 27.99
C MET A 10 64.06 -9.66 27.48
N CYS A 11 63.86 -9.90 26.19
CA CYS A 11 62.69 -10.57 25.65
C CYS A 11 61.33 -10.16 26.23
N PHE A 12 60.89 -8.92 25.99
CA PHE A 12 59.48 -8.69 25.67
C PHE A 12 59.21 -9.20 24.24
N PHE A 13 59.49 -10.48 23.98
CA PHE A 13 58.71 -11.20 23.00
C PHE A 13 57.37 -11.42 23.70
N GLY A 14 56.52 -10.39 23.68
CA GLY A 14 55.09 -10.63 23.79
C GLY A 14 54.82 -11.65 22.72
N ALA A 15 54.63 -12.90 23.12
CA ALA A 15 54.33 -13.98 22.19
C ALA A 15 53.14 -13.45 21.41
N ALA A 16 53.36 -13.10 20.14
CA ALA A 16 52.26 -12.87 19.24
C ALA A 16 51.49 -14.18 19.32
N VAL A 17 50.33 -14.13 19.98
CA VAL A 17 49.44 -15.28 20.09
C VAL A 17 49.03 -15.53 18.65
N GLN A 18 49.73 -16.46 18.01
CA GLN A 18 49.40 -16.86 16.66
C GLN A 18 48.04 -17.51 16.77
N ALA A 19 47.11 -17.04 15.95
CA ALA A 19 45.82 -17.67 15.77
C ALA A 19 46.01 -19.18 15.56
N ALA A 20 45.56 -19.99 16.51
CA ALA A 20 45.57 -21.43 16.36
C ALA A 20 44.25 -21.89 15.77
N THR A 21 44.29 -22.92 14.94
CA THR A 21 43.08 -23.68 14.60
C THR A 21 42.81 -24.66 15.74
N VAL A 22 41.64 -24.59 16.37
CA VAL A 22 41.24 -25.44 17.49
C VAL A 22 40.01 -26.26 17.09
N THR A 23 40.15 -27.58 17.09
CA THR A 23 39.11 -28.50 16.61
C THR A 23 38.41 -29.20 17.77
N PHE A 24 37.08 -29.22 17.75
CA PHE A 24 36.30 -29.99 18.71
C PHE A 24 36.38 -31.49 18.40
N ILE A 25 36.88 -32.28 19.36
CA ILE A 25 37.16 -33.72 19.18
C ILE A 25 36.16 -34.64 19.89
N ALA A 26 35.51 -34.17 20.95
CA ALA A 26 34.51 -34.96 21.67
C ALA A 26 33.26 -35.20 20.81
N ASN A 27 32.54 -36.30 21.02
CA ASN A 27 31.27 -36.55 20.30
C ASN A 27 30.15 -35.64 20.81
N PHE A 28 30.12 -35.43 22.12
CA PHE A 28 29.23 -34.49 22.80
C PHE A 28 30.02 -33.78 23.90
N GLY A 29 29.70 -32.51 24.20
CA GLY A 29 30.38 -31.81 25.28
C GLY A 29 30.04 -30.33 25.41
N TYR A 30 30.73 -29.68 26.35
CA TYR A 30 30.63 -28.25 26.61
C TYR A 30 31.90 -27.53 26.15
N TRP A 31 31.72 -26.30 25.67
CA TRP A 31 32.79 -25.42 25.19
C TRP A 31 33.91 -25.22 26.21
N GLY A 32 33.55 -25.00 27.48
CA GLY A 32 34.52 -24.66 28.54
C GLY A 32 35.39 -25.83 29.04
N ASN A 33 35.30 -27.03 28.46
CA ASN A 33 36.15 -28.15 28.84
C ASN A 33 37.33 -28.30 27.87
N ALA A 34 38.54 -27.96 28.35
CA ALA A 34 39.78 -28.06 27.60
C ALA A 34 40.03 -29.46 26.98
N ASN A 35 39.57 -30.54 27.64
CA ASN A 35 39.74 -31.91 27.16
C ASN A 35 38.87 -32.27 25.95
N HIS A 36 37.95 -31.39 25.53
CA HIS A 36 37.13 -31.60 24.34
C HIS A 36 37.74 -31.00 23.07
N TRP A 37 38.91 -30.37 23.18
CA TRP A 37 39.61 -29.69 22.10
C TRP A 37 40.95 -30.39 21.80
N ASP A 38 41.35 -30.43 20.53
CA ASP A 38 42.58 -31.06 20.08
C ASP A 38 43.86 -30.43 20.66
N THR A 39 43.83 -29.14 20.94
CA THR A 39 44.95 -28.42 21.59
C THR A 39 45.05 -28.69 23.10
N GLY A 40 44.05 -29.33 23.70
CA GLY A 40 43.96 -29.50 25.16
C GLY A 40 43.72 -28.18 25.92
N SER A 41 43.22 -27.15 25.23
CA SER A 41 42.88 -25.84 25.79
C SER A 41 41.54 -25.34 25.24
N VAL A 42 40.83 -24.49 25.99
CA VAL A 42 39.59 -23.87 25.52
C VAL A 42 39.92 -22.78 24.49
N PRO A 43 39.25 -22.70 23.32
CA PRO A 43 39.49 -21.66 22.34
C PRO A 43 39.42 -20.26 22.94
N GLY A 44 40.40 -19.44 22.61
CA GLY A 44 40.55 -18.07 23.06
C GLY A 44 40.58 -17.04 21.93
N PRO A 45 40.76 -15.75 22.27
CA PRO A 45 40.80 -14.68 21.28
C PRO A 45 41.88 -14.93 20.23
N GLY A 46 41.50 -14.84 18.95
CA GLY A 46 42.41 -15.10 17.84
C GLY A 46 42.30 -16.50 17.25
N ASP A 47 41.73 -17.48 17.96
CA ASP A 47 41.63 -18.85 17.47
C ASP A 47 40.54 -19.01 16.41
N ASP A 48 40.78 -19.89 15.43
CA ASP A 48 39.75 -20.38 14.51
C ASP A 48 39.19 -21.69 15.04
N VAL A 49 37.88 -21.75 15.28
CA VAL A 49 37.24 -22.94 15.84
C VAL A 49 36.63 -23.79 14.74
N ILE A 50 36.92 -25.08 14.74
CA ILE A 50 36.28 -26.05 13.84
C ILE A 50 35.43 -27.02 14.67
N ILE A 51 34.15 -27.14 14.30
CA ILE A 51 33.21 -28.12 14.86
C ILE A 51 32.82 -29.09 13.72
N PRO A 52 33.48 -30.26 13.61
CA PRO A 52 33.25 -31.19 12.52
C PRO A 52 31.84 -31.80 12.49
N GLY A 53 31.49 -32.38 11.35
CA GLY A 53 30.25 -33.16 11.19
C GLY A 53 30.15 -34.31 12.22
N GLY A 54 28.91 -34.57 12.67
CA GLY A 54 28.62 -35.61 13.67
C GLY A 54 29.01 -35.26 15.12
N LYS A 55 29.46 -34.03 15.38
CA LYS A 55 29.76 -33.54 16.73
C LYS A 55 28.63 -32.68 17.29
N PHE A 56 28.44 -32.71 18.61
CA PHE A 56 27.48 -31.87 19.33
C PHE A 56 28.18 -31.08 20.44
N ILE A 57 28.16 -29.76 20.36
CA ILE A 57 28.76 -28.88 21.37
C ILE A 57 27.72 -27.92 21.94
N THR A 58 27.82 -27.65 23.24
CA THR A 58 27.03 -26.61 23.91
C THR A 58 27.94 -25.53 24.49
N LEU A 59 27.60 -24.25 24.25
CA LEU A 59 28.14 -23.11 25.01
C LEU A 59 27.14 -22.77 26.13
N PRO A 60 27.42 -23.13 27.39
CA PRO A 60 26.48 -22.88 28.50
C PRO A 60 26.23 -21.39 28.75
N ALA A 61 25.09 -21.05 29.36
CA ALA A 61 24.64 -19.66 29.57
C ALA A 61 25.65 -18.78 30.32
N GLN A 62 26.43 -19.36 31.22
CA GLN A 62 27.42 -18.68 32.05
C GLN A 62 28.80 -18.53 31.40
N ILE A 63 28.99 -19.01 30.18
CA ILE A 63 30.29 -19.00 29.50
C ILE A 63 30.28 -17.96 28.38
N THR A 64 31.35 -17.16 28.34
CA THR A 64 31.67 -16.28 27.22
C THR A 64 32.79 -16.90 26.39
N GLY A 65 32.53 -17.20 25.13
CA GLY A 65 33.54 -17.55 24.13
C GLY A 65 34.01 -16.29 23.42
N ASN A 66 35.32 -16.16 23.20
CA ASN A 66 35.92 -15.11 22.39
C ASN A 66 36.85 -15.79 21.39
N VAL A 67 36.58 -15.68 20.10
CA VAL A 67 37.34 -16.36 19.04
C VAL A 67 37.47 -15.46 17.82
N ARG A 68 38.30 -15.87 16.86
CA ARG A 68 38.43 -15.16 15.58
C ARG A 68 37.40 -15.61 14.56
N SER A 69 37.16 -16.92 14.45
CA SER A 69 36.17 -17.48 13.52
C SER A 69 35.60 -18.80 14.03
N VAL A 70 34.45 -19.22 13.49
CA VAL A 70 33.85 -20.53 13.75
C VAL A 70 33.43 -21.16 12.43
N GLN A 71 33.90 -22.38 12.15
CA GLN A 71 33.39 -23.25 11.10
C GLN A 71 32.61 -24.42 11.71
N LEU A 72 31.34 -24.55 11.32
CA LEU A 72 30.39 -25.50 11.88
C LEU A 72 29.83 -26.44 10.82
N SER A 73 30.17 -27.73 10.92
CA SER A 73 29.50 -28.82 10.19
C SER A 73 28.76 -29.80 11.11
N GLY A 74 28.94 -29.68 12.43
CA GLY A 74 28.19 -30.41 13.45
C GLY A 74 26.96 -29.65 13.96
N VAL A 75 26.61 -29.88 15.22
CA VAL A 75 25.55 -29.18 15.95
C VAL A 75 26.14 -28.31 17.04
N PHE A 76 25.76 -27.03 17.06
CA PHE A 76 26.16 -26.09 18.09
C PHE A 76 24.93 -25.50 18.78
N ASN A 77 24.75 -25.82 20.06
CA ASN A 77 23.73 -25.25 20.92
C ASN A 77 24.32 -24.11 21.76
N LEU A 78 24.04 -22.87 21.38
CA LEU A 78 24.61 -21.69 22.01
C LEU A 78 23.62 -21.10 23.02
N ARG A 79 24.00 -21.06 24.30
CA ARG A 79 23.19 -20.45 25.37
C ARG A 79 23.88 -19.29 26.08
N GLY A 80 25.22 -19.23 26.00
CA GLY A 80 26.04 -18.17 26.57
C GLY A 80 26.26 -17.01 25.61
N THR A 81 27.43 -16.38 25.71
CA THR A 81 27.82 -15.27 24.83
C THR A 81 29.00 -15.69 23.96
N LEU A 82 28.92 -15.47 22.65
CA LEU A 82 30.02 -15.71 21.72
C LEU A 82 30.37 -14.40 21.02
N HIS A 83 31.63 -13.99 21.18
CA HIS A 83 32.21 -12.88 20.43
C HIS A 83 33.16 -13.43 19.37
N ILE A 84 32.96 -12.97 18.14
CA ILE A 84 33.79 -13.29 16.97
C ILE A 84 34.30 -11.96 16.43
N ASN A 85 35.63 -11.80 16.33
CA ASN A 85 36.20 -10.55 15.87
C ASN A 85 37.47 -10.75 15.03
N ASN A 86 37.69 -9.86 14.05
CA ASN A 86 38.87 -9.84 13.18
C ASN A 86 39.06 -11.12 12.35
N ALA A 87 37.95 -11.73 11.90
CA ALA A 87 38.02 -12.85 10.97
C ALA A 87 38.61 -12.39 9.64
N THR A 88 39.56 -13.14 9.06
CA THR A 88 40.09 -12.81 7.73
C THR A 88 39.16 -13.20 6.58
N GLY A 89 38.18 -14.06 6.85
CA GLY A 89 37.09 -14.45 5.97
C GLY A 89 35.77 -14.31 6.72
N ASP A 90 34.94 -15.35 6.69
CA ASP A 90 33.67 -15.35 7.41
C ASP A 90 33.87 -15.42 8.93
N GLY A 91 33.05 -14.68 9.68
CA GLY A 91 33.04 -14.77 11.14
C GLY A 91 32.52 -16.13 11.61
N PHE A 92 31.33 -16.52 11.14
CA PHE A 92 30.71 -17.80 11.47
C PHE A 92 30.19 -18.48 10.21
N HIS A 93 30.86 -19.56 9.80
CA HIS A 93 30.47 -20.37 8.65
C HIS A 93 29.74 -21.65 9.07
N ILE A 94 28.44 -21.74 8.77
CA ILE A 94 27.62 -22.94 8.97
C ILE A 94 27.60 -23.72 7.65
N PHE A 95 28.42 -24.76 7.58
CA PHE A 95 28.66 -25.60 6.40
C PHE A 95 27.99 -26.97 6.59
N GLY A 96 26.70 -27.05 6.25
CA GLY A 96 25.86 -28.26 6.45
C GLY A 96 25.58 -28.61 7.91
N GLY A 97 25.98 -27.76 8.86
CA GLY A 97 25.74 -27.91 10.29
C GLY A 97 24.42 -27.28 10.76
N PHE A 98 24.21 -27.33 12.08
CA PHE A 98 23.04 -26.73 12.73
C PHE A 98 23.45 -25.86 13.92
N LEU A 99 23.15 -24.56 13.85
CA LEU A 99 23.28 -23.63 14.98
C LEU A 99 21.91 -23.39 15.62
N ALA A 100 21.78 -23.73 16.90
CA ALA A 100 20.64 -23.34 17.73
C ALA A 100 21.08 -22.26 18.73
N ASN A 101 20.78 -21.00 18.42
CA ASN A 101 21.13 -19.86 19.27
C ASN A 101 20.00 -19.52 20.25
N ARG A 102 20.29 -19.53 21.55
CA ARG A 102 19.44 -19.07 22.66
C ARG A 102 20.14 -18.01 23.52
N GLY A 103 21.37 -17.65 23.17
CA GLY A 103 22.19 -16.67 23.88
C GLY A 103 22.53 -15.50 22.96
N THR A 104 23.73 -14.96 23.13
CA THR A 104 24.17 -13.78 22.37
C THR A 104 25.34 -14.12 21.47
N VAL A 105 25.22 -13.76 20.19
CA VAL A 105 26.31 -13.82 19.21
C VAL A 105 26.60 -12.39 18.75
N THR A 106 27.85 -11.95 18.88
CA THR A 106 28.32 -10.68 18.33
C THR A 106 29.48 -10.96 17.39
N ILE A 107 29.35 -10.51 16.15
CA ILE A 107 30.37 -10.66 15.12
C ILE A 107 30.77 -9.28 14.62
N SER A 108 32.06 -9.00 14.60
CA SER A 108 32.59 -7.73 14.10
C SER A 108 33.85 -7.89 13.24
N GLN A 109 34.08 -6.94 12.33
CA GLN A 109 35.34 -6.79 11.59
C GLN A 109 35.74 -8.07 10.83
N THR A 110 34.87 -8.56 9.95
CA THR A 110 35.15 -9.76 9.14
C THR A 110 35.65 -9.38 7.74
N GLY A 111 36.58 -10.16 7.21
CA GLY A 111 37.08 -10.02 5.83
C GLY A 111 36.10 -10.54 4.77
N GLY A 112 35.16 -11.41 5.16
CA GLY A 112 34.03 -11.89 4.36
C GLY A 112 32.71 -11.59 5.07
N HIS A 113 31.81 -12.57 5.15
CA HIS A 113 30.50 -12.41 5.76
C HIS A 113 30.55 -12.42 7.30
N GLY A 114 29.57 -11.79 7.95
CA GLY A 114 29.38 -11.97 9.39
C GLY A 114 29.04 -13.43 9.70
N ILE A 115 27.90 -13.88 9.16
CA ILE A 115 27.48 -15.29 9.16
C ILE A 115 27.27 -15.75 7.72
N TYR A 116 27.83 -16.90 7.36
CA TYR A 116 27.55 -17.57 6.10
C TYR A 116 26.91 -18.93 6.35
N VAL A 117 25.68 -19.15 5.88
CA VAL A 117 24.96 -20.42 5.96
C VAL A 117 24.93 -21.08 4.59
N SER A 118 25.48 -22.28 4.47
CA SER A 118 25.66 -22.96 3.18
C SER A 118 25.50 -24.48 3.28
N HIS A 119 25.40 -25.15 2.13
CA HIS A 119 25.38 -26.62 2.02
C HIS A 119 24.29 -27.30 2.87
N ALA A 120 23.05 -26.78 2.82
CA ALA A 120 21.95 -27.21 3.68
C ALA A 120 22.19 -27.00 5.19
N GLY A 121 23.04 -26.03 5.53
CA GLY A 121 23.17 -25.54 6.89
C GLY A 121 21.88 -24.89 7.38
N LEU A 122 21.64 -25.01 8.69
CA LEU A 122 20.48 -24.43 9.36
C LEU A 122 20.93 -23.49 10.49
N LEU A 123 20.54 -22.24 10.38
CA LEU A 123 20.60 -21.25 11.45
C LEU A 123 19.22 -21.16 12.11
N ARG A 124 19.14 -21.43 13.42
CA ARG A 124 17.93 -21.20 14.21
C ARG A 124 18.24 -20.25 15.36
N ASN A 125 17.79 -19.01 15.24
CA ASN A 125 17.85 -18.03 16.32
C ASN A 125 16.57 -18.10 17.13
N GLU A 126 16.62 -18.75 18.28
CA GLU A 126 15.44 -18.99 19.13
C GLU A 126 14.97 -17.68 19.80
N SER A 127 13.80 -17.72 20.44
CA SER A 127 13.15 -16.53 21.03
C SER A 127 14.00 -15.67 21.99
N THR A 128 14.97 -16.27 22.67
CA THR A 128 15.90 -15.56 23.58
C THR A 128 17.23 -15.22 22.93
N GLY A 129 17.44 -15.67 21.68
CA GLY A 129 18.66 -15.50 20.93
C GLY A 129 18.79 -14.09 20.36
N THR A 130 19.99 -13.53 20.48
CA THR A 130 20.35 -12.25 19.86
C THR A 130 21.57 -12.45 18.97
N ILE A 131 21.52 -11.96 17.74
CA ILE A 131 22.64 -11.94 16.81
C ILE A 131 22.89 -10.49 16.41
N THR A 132 24.12 -10.03 16.56
CA THR A 132 24.57 -8.69 16.15
C THR A 132 25.75 -8.82 15.21
N LEU A 133 25.65 -8.22 14.02
CA LEU A 133 26.61 -8.32 12.92
C LEU A 133 27.07 -6.91 12.58
N GLN A 134 28.37 -6.64 12.68
CA GLN A 134 28.89 -5.29 12.48
C GLN A 134 30.16 -5.23 11.63
N ALA A 135 30.25 -4.23 10.76
CA ALA A 135 31.45 -3.91 9.97
C ALA A 135 32.05 -5.14 9.26
N THR A 136 31.27 -5.75 8.37
CA THR A 136 31.69 -6.92 7.58
C THR A 136 32.08 -6.46 6.17
N ASN A 137 33.16 -7.02 5.61
CA ASN A 137 33.55 -6.67 4.24
C ASN A 137 32.71 -7.38 3.17
N GLY A 138 31.98 -8.44 3.51
CA GLY A 138 30.89 -9.02 2.72
C GLY A 138 29.54 -8.70 3.37
N ASP A 139 28.56 -9.58 3.19
CA ASP A 139 27.24 -9.41 3.80
C ASP A 139 27.27 -9.58 5.34
N GLY A 140 26.34 -8.93 6.04
CA GLY A 140 26.11 -9.23 7.45
C GLY A 140 25.74 -10.70 7.63
N LEU A 141 24.64 -11.14 7.00
CA LEU A 141 24.18 -12.53 6.97
C LEU A 141 23.95 -12.99 5.54
N HIS A 142 24.63 -14.05 5.11
CA HIS A 142 24.45 -14.68 3.81
C HIS A 142 23.84 -16.08 3.97
N ILE A 143 22.70 -16.32 3.32
CA ILE A 143 21.98 -17.61 3.32
C ILE A 143 21.98 -18.15 1.89
N ALA A 144 22.85 -19.13 1.61
CA ALA A 144 22.95 -19.73 0.27
C ALA A 144 21.67 -20.48 -0.13
N SER A 145 21.50 -20.77 -1.41
CA SER A 145 20.28 -21.33 -2.02
C SER A 145 19.69 -22.60 -1.37
N ALA A 146 20.51 -23.48 -0.80
CA ALA A 146 20.05 -24.69 -0.11
C ALA A 146 19.95 -24.54 1.41
N ALA A 147 20.34 -23.39 1.97
CA ALA A 147 20.41 -23.14 3.39
C ALA A 147 19.14 -22.47 3.93
N GLU A 148 18.98 -22.52 5.26
CA GLU A 148 17.81 -21.97 5.94
C GLU A 148 18.23 -21.14 7.15
N CYS A 149 17.52 -20.02 7.36
CA CYS A 149 17.56 -19.23 8.57
C CYS A 149 16.14 -19.11 9.14
N HIS A 150 15.97 -19.54 10.40
CA HIS A 150 14.74 -19.44 11.16
C HIS A 150 14.97 -18.49 12.33
N ASN A 151 14.40 -17.29 12.26
CA ASN A 151 14.49 -16.29 13.32
C ASN A 151 13.22 -16.28 14.17
N PHE A 152 13.37 -16.50 15.47
CA PHE A 152 12.37 -16.30 16.52
C PHE A 152 12.82 -15.24 17.52
N GLY A 153 14.09 -14.85 17.51
CA GLY A 153 14.68 -13.85 18.40
C GLY A 153 15.00 -12.55 17.66
N SER A 154 16.13 -11.93 18.00
CA SER A 154 16.59 -10.68 17.38
C SER A 154 17.81 -10.92 16.50
N ILE A 155 17.78 -10.37 15.27
CA ILE A 155 18.94 -10.24 14.39
C ILE A 155 19.11 -8.75 14.08
N LEU A 156 20.29 -8.21 14.37
CA LEU A 156 20.68 -6.84 14.03
C LEU A 156 21.88 -6.91 13.07
N ALA A 157 21.69 -6.44 11.83
CA ALA A 157 22.76 -6.19 10.87
C ALA A 157 23.03 -4.69 10.85
N ASP A 158 24.11 -4.28 11.52
CA ASP A 158 24.44 -2.88 11.77
C ASP A 158 25.89 -2.56 11.42
N GLY A 159 26.07 -1.69 10.43
CA GLY A 159 27.36 -1.07 10.10
C GLY A 159 27.86 -1.53 8.75
N PHE A 160 28.54 -0.62 8.04
CA PHE A 160 28.93 -0.77 6.62
C PHE A 160 29.30 -2.21 6.23
N HIS A 161 28.30 -2.92 5.72
CA HIS A 161 28.44 -4.24 5.12
C HIS A 161 28.88 -4.03 3.68
N GLY A 162 29.78 -4.87 3.16
CA GLY A 162 30.39 -4.68 1.85
C GLY A 162 29.39 -4.51 0.72
N ASP A 163 28.43 -5.45 0.64
CA ASP A 163 27.34 -5.42 -0.34
C ASP A 163 26.00 -5.31 0.38
N GLN A 164 25.56 -6.36 1.08
CA GLN A 164 24.21 -6.44 1.67
C GLN A 164 24.21 -6.48 3.20
N GLY A 165 23.16 -5.94 3.83
CA GLY A 165 22.90 -6.24 5.24
C GLY A 165 22.61 -7.73 5.42
N ILE A 166 21.64 -8.23 4.65
CA ILE A 166 21.30 -9.65 4.56
C ILE A 166 21.13 -10.05 3.09
N GLU A 167 21.75 -11.15 2.67
CA GLU A 167 21.47 -11.81 1.41
C GLU A 167 20.80 -13.17 1.66
N ALA A 168 19.57 -13.33 1.16
CA ALA A 168 18.78 -14.54 1.26
C ALA A 168 18.59 -15.19 -0.12
N GLN A 169 19.54 -16.04 -0.51
CA GLN A 169 19.40 -16.93 -1.68
C GLN A 169 18.61 -18.20 -1.34
N GLY A 170 18.64 -18.64 -0.08
CA GLY A 170 17.86 -19.75 0.46
C GLY A 170 16.57 -19.29 1.14
N LEU A 171 16.16 -19.98 2.20
CA LEU A 171 14.99 -19.62 3.01
C LEU A 171 15.37 -18.70 4.16
N LEU A 172 14.79 -17.50 4.19
CA LEU A 172 14.75 -16.63 5.36
C LEU A 172 13.33 -16.62 5.94
N GLN A 173 13.16 -17.23 7.11
CA GLN A 173 11.89 -17.27 7.84
C GLN A 173 11.99 -16.43 9.12
N ASN A 174 11.29 -15.30 9.15
CA ASN A 174 11.15 -14.47 10.34
C ASN A 174 9.81 -14.79 11.01
N ASN A 175 9.83 -15.48 12.14
CA ASN A 175 8.62 -16.00 12.82
C ASN A 175 7.89 -14.88 13.60
N PRO A 176 6.66 -15.10 14.13
CA PRO A 176 5.80 -14.02 14.67
C PRO A 176 6.38 -13.08 15.73
N ILE A 177 7.39 -13.53 16.48
CA ILE A 177 8.09 -12.71 17.50
C ILE A 177 9.52 -12.34 17.07
N GLY A 178 9.95 -12.81 15.91
CA GLY A 178 11.25 -12.54 15.34
C GLY A 178 11.35 -11.07 14.92
N ILE A 179 12.48 -10.47 15.27
CA ILE A 179 12.84 -9.11 14.89
C ILE A 179 14.10 -9.21 14.03
N ILE A 180 14.04 -8.62 12.84
CA ILE A 180 15.19 -8.39 11.98
C ILE A 180 15.29 -6.88 11.78
N GLU A 181 16.43 -6.30 12.16
CA GLU A 181 16.74 -4.89 11.97
C GLU A 181 18.01 -4.76 11.13
N ILE A 182 17.97 -3.90 10.11
CA ILE A 182 19.08 -3.67 9.19
C ILE A 182 19.32 -2.17 9.05
N GLN A 183 20.59 -1.75 9.16
CA GLN A 183 20.99 -0.36 8.98
C GLN A 183 22.45 -0.24 8.52
N ASN A 184 22.79 0.91 7.94
CA ASN A 184 24.15 1.25 7.51
C ASN A 184 24.72 0.22 6.50
N THR A 185 24.04 0.00 5.37
CA THR A 185 24.50 -0.92 4.32
C THR A 185 25.05 -0.16 3.12
N HIS A 186 25.92 -0.79 2.32
CA HIS A 186 26.53 -0.13 1.17
C HIS A 186 25.68 -0.25 -0.12
N ALA A 187 25.13 -1.43 -0.42
CA ALA A 187 24.28 -1.64 -1.60
C ALA A 187 22.80 -1.84 -1.24
N HIS A 188 22.42 -2.93 -0.56
CA HIS A 188 21.02 -3.15 -0.17
C HIS A 188 20.87 -3.50 1.31
N GLY A 189 19.71 -3.17 1.88
CA GLY A 189 19.34 -3.65 3.21
C GLY A 189 19.18 -5.16 3.18
N LEU A 190 18.23 -5.62 2.37
CA LEU A 190 17.92 -7.04 2.18
C LEU A 190 17.86 -7.39 0.69
N LEU A 191 18.74 -8.30 0.25
CA LEU A 191 18.69 -8.92 -1.08
C LEU A 191 18.04 -10.30 -0.98
N VAL A 192 16.89 -10.50 -1.65
CA VAL A 192 16.19 -11.79 -1.67
C VAL A 192 16.25 -12.39 -3.06
N SER A 193 16.99 -13.49 -3.21
CA SER A 193 17.00 -14.31 -4.43
C SER A 193 16.32 -15.67 -4.23
N GLY A 194 16.00 -16.02 -2.97
CA GLY A 194 15.30 -17.24 -2.58
C GLY A 194 13.87 -16.98 -2.10
N THR A 195 13.57 -17.40 -0.87
CA THR A 195 12.25 -17.23 -0.24
C THR A 195 12.35 -16.42 1.05
N LEU A 196 11.53 -15.39 1.15
CA LEU A 196 11.28 -14.65 2.39
C LEU A 196 9.89 -14.97 2.91
N ASN A 197 9.81 -15.49 4.14
CA ASN A 197 8.56 -15.64 4.88
C ASN A 197 8.61 -14.76 6.14
N ASN A 198 7.94 -13.61 6.11
CA ASN A 198 7.91 -12.69 7.24
C ASN A 198 6.58 -12.77 7.99
N PHE A 199 6.60 -13.39 9.16
CA PHE A 199 5.51 -13.38 10.14
C PHE A 199 5.76 -12.39 11.28
N GLY A 200 7.03 -11.98 11.49
CA GLY A 200 7.45 -11.07 12.55
C GLY A 200 7.64 -9.64 12.06
N ARG A 201 8.60 -8.93 12.66
CA ARG A 201 9.00 -7.57 12.27
C ARG A 201 10.30 -7.59 11.50
N LEU A 202 10.30 -7.01 10.31
CA LEU A 202 11.46 -6.71 9.49
C LEU A 202 11.53 -5.19 9.29
N THR A 203 12.52 -4.53 9.88
CA THR A 203 12.70 -3.08 9.78
C THR A 203 14.05 -2.74 9.16
N LEU A 204 14.04 -1.89 8.15
CA LEU A 204 15.23 -1.28 7.55
C LEU A 204 15.19 0.21 7.90
N LEU A 205 16.20 0.69 8.64
CA LEU A 205 16.13 2.00 9.31
C LEU A 205 16.76 3.14 8.51
N SER A 206 18.08 3.25 8.48
CA SER A 206 18.76 4.43 7.91
C SER A 206 20.08 4.06 7.27
N ASN A 207 20.55 4.94 6.39
CA ASN A 207 21.78 4.76 5.62
C ASN A 207 21.82 3.41 4.90
N ILE A 208 20.69 3.02 4.31
CA ILE A 208 20.67 1.91 3.38
C ILE A 208 21.20 2.44 2.04
N GLY A 209 22.00 1.63 1.35
CA GLY A 209 22.60 1.96 0.06
C GLY A 209 21.58 2.21 -1.05
N THR A 210 21.80 1.65 -2.23
CA THR A 210 20.89 1.76 -3.38
C THR A 210 19.45 1.35 -3.06
N TYR A 211 19.21 0.18 -2.45
CA TYR A 211 17.84 -0.33 -2.26
C TYR A 211 17.56 -0.77 -0.83
N GLY A 212 16.35 -0.51 -0.32
CA GLY A 212 15.87 -1.11 0.92
C GLY A 212 15.84 -2.64 0.81
N ILE A 213 14.83 -3.14 0.11
CA ILE A 213 14.64 -4.56 -0.18
C ILE A 213 14.67 -4.76 -1.70
N TYR A 214 15.54 -5.65 -2.16
CA TYR A 214 15.63 -6.02 -3.57
C TYR A 214 15.26 -7.50 -3.75
N PHE A 215 14.09 -7.74 -4.36
CA PHE A 215 13.65 -9.08 -4.76
C PHE A 215 14.18 -9.40 -6.15
N ASN A 216 15.15 -10.31 -6.21
CA ASN A 216 15.81 -10.74 -7.44
C ASN A 216 15.18 -12.03 -8.00
N ASN A 217 15.21 -12.17 -9.33
CA ASN A 217 14.97 -13.37 -10.15
C ASN A 217 14.15 -14.50 -9.49
N SER A 218 12.85 -14.57 -9.79
CA SER A 218 11.97 -15.68 -9.37
C SER A 218 11.87 -15.91 -7.86
N SER A 219 12.21 -14.91 -7.05
CA SER A 219 11.96 -14.95 -5.61
C SER A 219 10.46 -14.88 -5.34
N ASN A 220 10.02 -15.73 -4.41
CA ASN A 220 8.66 -15.70 -3.86
C ASN A 220 8.76 -15.20 -2.45
N SER A 221 8.14 -14.05 -2.18
CA SER A 221 8.21 -13.42 -0.87
C SER A 221 6.81 -13.17 -0.35
N VAL A 222 6.59 -13.57 0.91
CA VAL A 222 5.30 -13.45 1.57
C VAL A 222 5.48 -12.69 2.86
N ASN A 223 4.85 -11.52 2.96
CA ASN A 223 4.56 -10.90 4.23
C ASN A 223 3.27 -11.54 4.75
N GLN A 224 3.42 -12.40 5.75
CA GLN A 224 2.38 -13.28 6.25
C GLN A 224 1.41 -12.52 7.17
N GLN A 225 0.31 -13.16 7.54
CA GLN A 225 -0.66 -12.56 8.45
C GLN A 225 -0.01 -12.04 9.74
N GLY A 226 -0.15 -10.74 9.99
CA GLY A 226 0.43 -10.05 11.16
C GLY A 226 1.91 -9.67 11.02
N GLY A 227 2.55 -10.00 9.89
CA GLY A 227 3.91 -9.57 9.58
C GLY A 227 3.99 -8.07 9.29
N LEU A 228 5.07 -7.44 9.75
CA LEU A 228 5.41 -6.05 9.48
C LEU A 228 6.71 -6.00 8.67
N ILE A 229 6.67 -5.34 7.51
CA ILE A 229 7.83 -4.90 6.76
C ILE A 229 7.84 -3.37 6.79
N GLU A 230 8.90 -2.79 7.32
CA GLU A 230 9.08 -1.34 7.42
C GLU A 230 10.39 -0.97 6.73
N VAL A 231 10.35 -0.10 5.73
CA VAL A 231 11.53 0.40 5.03
C VAL A 231 11.57 1.92 5.12
N LEU A 232 12.59 2.41 5.79
CA LEU A 232 12.85 3.82 6.02
C LEU A 232 14.19 4.19 5.34
N GLU A 233 14.25 5.37 4.72
CA GLU A 233 15.50 6.03 4.28
C GLU A 233 16.42 5.17 3.39
N ALA A 234 15.90 4.61 2.30
CA ALA A 234 16.72 4.02 1.25
C ALA A 234 17.37 5.10 0.36
N GLY A 235 18.55 4.81 -0.20
CA GLY A 235 19.28 5.73 -1.07
C GLY A 235 18.54 6.04 -2.37
N ASP A 236 18.09 5.01 -3.10
CA ASP A 236 17.25 5.13 -4.30
C ASP A 236 15.82 4.63 -3.97
N ASP A 237 15.56 3.33 -4.15
CA ASP A 237 14.23 2.74 -4.01
C ASP A 237 14.07 1.95 -2.71
N CYS A 238 12.90 2.02 -2.08
CA CYS A 238 12.67 1.26 -0.86
C CYS A 238 12.43 -0.22 -1.13
N ILE A 239 11.49 -0.56 -2.02
CA ILE A 239 11.22 -1.96 -2.39
C ILE A 239 11.25 -2.11 -3.90
N VAL A 240 12.13 -2.98 -4.40
CA VAL A 240 12.26 -3.28 -5.83
C VAL A 240 11.96 -4.75 -6.08
N LEU A 241 11.08 -5.01 -7.04
CA LEU A 241 10.83 -6.35 -7.58
C LEU A 241 11.39 -6.43 -8.99
N ALA A 242 12.43 -7.25 -9.17
CA ALA A 242 13.03 -7.52 -10.46
C ALA A 242 12.35 -8.68 -11.19
N THR A 243 12.73 -8.89 -12.44
CA THR A 243 12.28 -9.95 -13.36
C THR A 243 11.82 -11.26 -12.68
N GLY A 244 10.52 -11.56 -12.78
CA GLY A 244 9.93 -12.81 -12.27
C GLY A 244 9.73 -12.88 -10.75
N ALA A 245 10.10 -11.84 -9.98
CA ALA A 245 9.82 -11.79 -8.55
C ALA A 245 8.33 -11.56 -8.28
N ALA A 246 7.85 -12.12 -7.15
CA ALA A 246 6.49 -11.90 -6.67
C ALA A 246 6.50 -11.56 -5.16
N LEU A 247 5.62 -10.63 -4.79
CA LEU A 247 5.38 -10.24 -3.40
C LEU A 247 3.90 -10.44 -3.07
N THR A 248 3.63 -11.21 -2.02
CA THR A 248 2.29 -11.36 -1.45
C THR A 248 2.26 -10.72 -0.07
N ASN A 249 1.35 -9.77 0.14
CA ASN A 249 1.04 -9.21 1.45
C ASN A 249 -0.28 -9.80 1.94
N GLU A 250 -0.20 -10.81 2.80
CA GLU A 250 -1.36 -11.56 3.29
C GLU A 250 -2.27 -10.70 4.17
N LEU A 251 -3.45 -11.23 4.48
CA LEU A 251 -4.44 -10.54 5.31
C LEU A 251 -3.82 -10.05 6.63
N SER A 252 -4.06 -8.78 6.98
CA SER A 252 -3.46 -8.11 8.15
C SER A 252 -1.94 -7.93 8.13
N GLY A 253 -1.24 -8.33 7.05
CA GLY A 253 0.14 -7.95 6.82
C GLY A 253 0.25 -6.44 6.56
N ILE A 254 1.29 -5.82 7.08
CA ILE A 254 1.59 -4.39 6.89
C ILE A 254 2.93 -4.25 6.19
N ILE A 255 2.93 -3.51 5.08
CA ILE A 255 4.13 -3.00 4.43
C ILE A 255 4.08 -1.49 4.56
N ASP A 256 5.09 -0.90 5.18
CA ASP A 256 5.20 0.54 5.41
C ASP A 256 6.52 1.05 4.83
N VAL A 257 6.43 2.06 3.97
CA VAL A 257 7.54 2.57 3.16
C VAL A 257 7.57 4.08 3.23
N SER A 258 8.71 4.65 3.62
CA SER A 258 8.86 6.10 3.64
C SER A 258 10.29 6.60 3.42
N ASN A 259 10.38 7.87 3.00
CA ASN A 259 11.64 8.61 2.85
C ASN A 259 12.69 7.95 1.93
N CYS A 260 12.28 7.27 0.86
CA CYS A 260 13.20 6.74 -0.16
C CYS A 260 13.79 7.88 -1.02
N GLY A 261 14.90 7.64 -1.70
CA GLY A 261 15.48 8.59 -2.66
C GLY A 261 16.37 9.66 -2.03
N THR A 262 16.97 9.39 -0.88
CA THR A 262 17.84 10.36 -0.17
C THR A 262 19.12 10.74 -0.95
N GLY A 263 19.42 10.09 -2.09
CA GLY A 263 20.67 10.18 -2.85
C GLY A 263 20.73 11.11 -4.09
N ILE A 264 19.75 11.99 -4.36
CA ILE A 264 19.65 12.83 -5.60
C ILE A 264 19.17 12.03 -6.84
N THR A 265 18.99 10.73 -6.70
CA THR A 265 18.44 9.80 -7.69
C THR A 265 16.92 9.70 -7.57
N ASN A 266 16.26 9.08 -8.55
CA ASN A 266 14.81 8.86 -8.50
C ASN A 266 14.51 7.90 -7.34
N GLY A 267 13.61 8.27 -6.42
CA GLY A 267 13.19 7.42 -5.32
C GLY A 267 11.79 6.89 -5.51
N TYR A 268 11.63 5.57 -5.65
CA TYR A 268 10.32 4.94 -5.67
C TYR A 268 10.04 4.23 -4.34
N GLY A 269 8.79 4.29 -3.88
CA GLY A 269 8.35 3.51 -2.73
C GLY A 269 8.36 2.01 -3.06
N LEU A 270 7.56 1.65 -4.08
CA LEU A 270 7.47 0.30 -4.62
C LEU A 270 7.71 0.32 -6.13
N PHE A 271 8.81 -0.29 -6.58
CA PHE A 271 9.22 -0.34 -7.99
C PHE A 271 9.13 -1.76 -8.55
N LEU A 272 8.21 -1.96 -9.50
CA LEU A 272 8.04 -3.23 -10.21
C LEU A 272 8.75 -3.09 -11.56
N ASN A 273 9.94 -3.67 -11.66
CA ASN A 273 10.83 -3.53 -12.81
C ASN A 273 11.29 -4.88 -13.36
N PRO A 274 10.42 -5.59 -14.07
CA PRO A 274 10.86 -6.69 -14.92
C PRO A 274 11.78 -6.14 -16.01
N ASN A 275 13.04 -6.54 -15.98
CA ASN A 275 14.02 -6.19 -17.03
C ASN A 275 13.66 -6.82 -18.40
N SER A 276 12.60 -7.63 -18.47
CA SER A 276 12.06 -8.24 -19.69
C SER A 276 10.54 -8.47 -19.58
N PRO A 277 9.75 -8.14 -20.62
CA PRO A 277 8.31 -8.44 -20.67
C PRO A 277 7.96 -9.93 -20.54
N SER A 278 8.92 -10.84 -20.79
CA SER A 278 8.70 -12.30 -20.75
C SER A 278 8.68 -12.89 -19.34
N SER A 279 8.83 -12.06 -18.31
CA SER A 279 9.00 -12.51 -16.93
C SER A 279 8.32 -11.48 -16.02
N PRO A 280 6.98 -11.54 -15.96
CA PRO A 280 6.17 -10.55 -15.26
C PRO A 280 6.52 -10.51 -13.77
N VAL A 281 6.31 -9.34 -13.19
CA VAL A 281 6.42 -9.11 -11.74
C VAL A 281 5.01 -8.88 -11.21
N SER A 282 4.72 -9.41 -10.02
CA SER A 282 3.39 -9.26 -9.43
C SER A 282 3.43 -8.93 -7.95
N VAL A 283 2.47 -8.09 -7.54
CA VAL A 283 2.18 -7.81 -6.14
C VAL A 283 0.72 -8.17 -5.88
N GLU A 284 0.50 -9.07 -4.92
CA GLU A 284 -0.82 -9.49 -4.46
C GLU A 284 -1.04 -8.94 -3.04
N ASN A 285 -1.90 -7.93 -2.91
CA ASN A 285 -2.17 -7.28 -1.63
C ASN A 285 -3.52 -7.69 -1.05
N PHE A 286 -3.50 -8.39 0.09
CA PHE A 286 -4.64 -8.72 0.95
C PHE A 286 -4.60 -7.93 2.27
N GLY A 287 -3.50 -7.24 2.55
CA GLY A 287 -3.25 -6.49 3.77
C GLY A 287 -3.26 -4.97 3.54
N LYS A 288 -2.34 -4.27 4.23
CA LYS A 288 -2.16 -2.82 4.10
C LYS A 288 -0.77 -2.50 3.55
N ILE A 289 -0.71 -1.64 2.55
CA ILE A 289 0.53 -1.06 2.01
C ILE A 289 0.44 0.45 2.18
N PHE A 290 1.35 1.02 2.95
CA PHE A 290 1.51 2.45 3.15
C PHE A 290 2.77 2.92 2.46
N ILE A 291 2.66 3.98 1.65
CA ILE A 291 3.79 4.63 1.00
C ILE A 291 3.67 6.12 1.26
N HIS A 292 4.61 6.71 1.98
CA HIS A 292 4.49 8.13 2.34
C HIS A 292 5.82 8.90 2.36
N ASP A 293 5.70 10.21 2.24
CA ASP A 293 6.80 11.18 2.40
C ASP A 293 7.99 10.95 1.44
N LEU A 294 7.70 10.71 0.16
CA LEU A 294 8.70 10.60 -0.90
C LEU A 294 8.94 11.98 -1.54
N GLN A 295 9.72 12.83 -0.87
CA GLN A 295 9.83 14.26 -1.22
C GLN A 295 11.16 14.73 -1.82
N GLN A 296 12.14 13.86 -2.09
CA GLN A 296 13.53 14.31 -2.32
C GLN A 296 14.03 14.24 -3.78
N GLY A 297 13.31 13.60 -4.70
CA GLY A 297 13.71 13.41 -6.09
C GLY A 297 12.71 13.95 -7.12
N PHE A 298 13.19 14.09 -8.36
CA PHE A 298 12.45 14.67 -9.50
C PHE A 298 11.38 13.75 -10.09
N PHE A 299 11.47 12.45 -9.82
CA PHE A 299 10.60 11.42 -10.40
C PHE A 299 9.96 10.54 -9.33
N ASP A 300 9.90 11.00 -8.09
CA ASP A 300 9.49 10.12 -7.00
C ASP A 300 8.03 9.76 -7.15
N SER A 301 7.82 8.46 -7.30
CA SER A 301 6.50 7.88 -7.42
C SER A 301 6.26 6.91 -6.28
N GLY A 302 5.04 6.89 -5.75
CA GLY A 302 4.68 5.94 -4.69
C GLY A 302 4.81 4.51 -5.20
N LEU A 303 3.99 4.17 -6.20
CA LEU A 303 4.05 2.92 -6.96
C LEU A 303 4.50 3.22 -8.39
N HIS A 304 5.63 2.63 -8.80
CA HIS A 304 6.14 2.72 -10.17
C HIS A 304 6.16 1.35 -10.83
N MET A 305 5.53 1.20 -11.98
CA MET A 305 5.37 -0.07 -12.69
C MET A 305 5.87 0.01 -14.13
N THR A 306 6.73 -0.94 -14.50
CA THR A 306 7.22 -1.08 -15.89
C THR A 306 6.92 -2.48 -16.45
N TYR A 307 6.73 -2.55 -17.77
CA TYR A 307 6.66 -3.76 -18.61
C TYR A 307 6.00 -5.03 -18.02
N ALA A 308 4.73 -5.33 -18.29
CA ALA A 308 4.14 -6.61 -17.82
C ALA A 308 4.19 -6.80 -16.29
N SER A 309 4.14 -5.70 -15.54
CA SER A 309 3.96 -5.72 -14.08
C SER A 309 2.48 -5.70 -13.73
N THR A 310 2.08 -6.44 -12.70
CA THR A 310 0.71 -6.45 -12.19
C THR A 310 0.67 -6.12 -10.71
N PHE A 311 -0.25 -5.23 -10.31
CA PHE A 311 -0.57 -4.96 -8.92
C PHE A 311 -2.04 -5.28 -8.69
N ARG A 312 -2.34 -6.21 -7.76
CA ARG A 312 -3.71 -6.56 -7.37
C ARG A 312 -3.97 -6.14 -5.93
N ASN A 313 -5.02 -5.36 -5.73
CA ASN A 313 -5.55 -4.98 -4.43
C ASN A 313 -6.85 -5.73 -4.19
N HIS A 314 -6.84 -6.69 -3.27
CA HIS A 314 -7.98 -7.58 -3.01
C HIS A 314 -9.02 -6.93 -2.08
N ALA A 315 -10.15 -7.62 -1.92
CA ALA A 315 -11.20 -7.23 -0.99
C ALA A 315 -10.65 -7.01 0.44
N GLY A 316 -10.94 -5.85 1.04
CA GLY A 316 -10.47 -5.46 2.38
C GLY A 316 -9.02 -4.99 2.44
N ALA A 317 -8.29 -5.07 1.32
CA ALA A 317 -6.92 -4.58 1.24
C ALA A 317 -6.87 -3.06 1.00
N VAL A 318 -5.83 -2.43 1.53
CA VAL A 318 -5.61 -0.98 1.42
C VAL A 318 -4.25 -0.72 0.80
N LEU A 319 -4.23 0.08 -0.26
CA LEU A 319 -3.05 0.79 -0.73
C LEU A 319 -3.24 2.28 -0.43
N GLN A 320 -2.38 2.85 0.40
CA GLN A 320 -2.42 4.27 0.74
C GLN A 320 -1.10 4.93 0.35
N ILE A 321 -1.17 5.99 -0.46
CA ILE A 321 -0.01 6.73 -0.96
C ILE A 321 -0.17 8.20 -0.58
N GLN A 322 0.83 8.76 0.12
CA GLN A 322 0.76 10.12 0.66
C GLN A 322 2.02 10.94 0.38
N ASN A 323 1.87 12.24 0.13
CA ASN A 323 2.98 13.20 0.11
C ASN A 323 4.16 12.80 -0.80
N VAL A 324 3.86 12.40 -2.05
CA VAL A 324 4.88 12.05 -3.05
C VAL A 324 5.19 13.23 -3.97
N SER A 325 6.44 13.38 -4.44
CA SER A 325 6.85 14.56 -5.20
C SER A 325 6.29 14.63 -6.63
N GLN A 326 6.04 13.50 -7.28
CA GLN A 326 5.59 13.45 -8.67
C GLN A 326 4.27 12.70 -8.87
N SER A 327 4.26 11.37 -8.88
CA SER A 327 3.04 10.60 -9.18
C SER A 327 2.76 9.64 -8.05
N ALA A 328 1.54 9.58 -7.52
CA ALA A 328 1.24 8.52 -6.55
C ALA A 328 1.36 7.14 -7.22
N ILE A 329 0.82 7.01 -8.43
CA ILE A 329 0.93 5.80 -9.23
C ILE A 329 1.39 6.16 -10.64
N TYR A 330 2.50 5.57 -11.08
CA TYR A 330 3.04 5.71 -12.42
C TYR A 330 3.15 4.34 -13.11
N GLN A 331 2.51 4.20 -14.25
CA GLN A 331 2.36 2.91 -14.95
C GLN A 331 2.73 3.06 -16.43
N LEU A 332 3.62 2.20 -16.93
CA LEU A 332 3.98 2.13 -18.34
C LEU A 332 3.18 1.07 -19.11
N ALA A 333 3.36 1.06 -20.43
CA ALA A 333 2.72 0.12 -21.35
C ALA A 333 2.85 -1.35 -20.93
N GLY A 334 1.72 -2.07 -21.00
CA GLY A 334 1.63 -3.50 -20.71
C GLY A 334 1.59 -3.86 -19.22
N CYS A 335 1.55 -2.89 -18.31
CA CYS A 335 1.29 -3.15 -16.89
C CYS A 335 -0.21 -3.19 -16.60
N SER A 336 -0.63 -3.81 -15.49
CA SER A 336 -2.03 -3.80 -15.03
C SER A 336 -2.17 -3.48 -13.53
N ILE A 337 -3.15 -2.65 -13.18
CA ILE A 337 -3.59 -2.44 -11.80
C ILE A 337 -5.02 -2.96 -11.69
N GLU A 338 -5.25 -3.86 -10.76
CA GLU A 338 -6.57 -4.46 -10.50
C GLU A 338 -6.97 -4.15 -9.05
N ASN A 339 -7.87 -3.19 -8.86
CA ASN A 339 -8.47 -2.91 -7.56
C ASN A 339 -9.80 -3.65 -7.47
N LEU A 340 -9.80 -4.83 -6.88
CA LEU A 340 -10.94 -5.74 -6.86
C LEU A 340 -12.04 -5.25 -5.91
N ALA A 341 -13.23 -5.83 -6.03
CA ALA A 341 -14.39 -5.47 -5.21
C ALA A 341 -14.05 -5.45 -3.70
N GLY A 342 -14.27 -4.31 -3.05
CA GLY A 342 -13.96 -4.09 -1.63
C GLY A 342 -12.52 -3.69 -1.31
N GLY A 343 -11.63 -3.59 -2.32
CA GLY A 343 -10.29 -3.00 -2.16
C GLY A 343 -10.34 -1.46 -2.15
N LEU A 344 -9.44 -0.83 -1.40
CA LEU A 344 -9.28 0.63 -1.34
C LEU A 344 -7.90 1.06 -1.83
N ILE A 345 -7.86 1.96 -2.81
CA ILE A 345 -6.68 2.76 -3.16
C ILE A 345 -6.94 4.21 -2.73
N TYR A 346 -6.12 4.71 -1.81
CA TYR A 346 -6.26 6.06 -1.26
C TYR A 346 -5.00 6.89 -1.52
N ILE A 347 -5.15 7.97 -2.28
CA ILE A 347 -4.07 8.86 -2.68
C ILE A 347 -4.33 10.25 -2.12
N ILE A 348 -3.34 10.85 -1.47
CA ILE A 348 -3.40 12.23 -1.00
C ILE A 348 -2.04 12.95 -1.14
N GLY A 349 -2.05 14.20 -1.61
CA GLY A 349 -0.86 15.05 -1.59
C GLY A 349 0.20 14.65 -2.64
N ALA A 350 -0.20 14.28 -3.85
CA ALA A 350 0.76 14.01 -4.93
C ALA A 350 1.19 15.30 -5.63
N GLY A 351 2.51 15.54 -5.76
CA GLY A 351 3.09 16.74 -6.35
C GLY A 351 2.91 16.90 -7.87
N GLY A 352 2.37 15.88 -8.53
CA GLY A 352 2.00 15.91 -9.95
C GLY A 352 0.67 15.21 -10.14
N TYR A 353 0.70 13.89 -10.31
CA TYR A 353 -0.46 13.09 -10.70
C TYR A 353 -0.89 12.15 -9.59
N GLY A 354 -2.19 11.93 -9.41
CA GLY A 354 -2.66 10.77 -8.64
C GLY A 354 -2.31 9.48 -9.39
N PHE A 355 -2.89 9.32 -10.57
CA PHE A 355 -2.58 8.25 -11.51
C PHE A 355 -1.99 8.80 -12.80
N SER A 356 -0.91 8.20 -13.28
CA SER A 356 -0.35 8.44 -14.61
C SER A 356 -0.16 7.12 -15.35
N THR A 357 -1.02 6.85 -16.33
CA THR A 357 -0.99 5.62 -17.13
C THR A 357 -0.49 5.93 -18.55
N GLY A 358 0.69 5.41 -18.91
CA GLY A 358 1.31 5.52 -20.23
C GLY A 358 1.21 4.23 -21.04
N GLY A 359 -0.02 3.73 -21.25
CA GLY A 359 -0.30 2.48 -21.97
C GLY A 359 -0.62 1.27 -21.07
N GLY A 360 -0.76 1.47 -19.78
CA GLY A 360 -1.19 0.43 -18.84
C GLY A 360 -2.71 0.37 -18.69
N GLU A 361 -3.19 -0.72 -18.11
CA GLU A 361 -4.61 -0.95 -17.83
C GLU A 361 -4.91 -0.79 -16.33
N VAL A 362 -6.02 -0.15 -16.00
CA VAL A 362 -6.56 -0.06 -14.63
C VAL A 362 -7.96 -0.63 -14.63
N LEU A 363 -8.15 -1.75 -13.93
CA LEU A 363 -9.46 -2.32 -13.62
C LEU A 363 -9.84 -1.93 -12.20
N ASN A 364 -10.92 -1.17 -12.04
CA ASN A 364 -11.43 -0.80 -10.72
C ASN A 364 -12.82 -1.40 -10.48
N GLU A 365 -12.90 -2.37 -9.57
CA GLU A 365 -14.15 -2.89 -8.99
C GLU A 365 -14.32 -2.44 -7.52
N GLY A 366 -13.27 -1.90 -6.91
CA GLY A 366 -13.25 -1.38 -5.54
C GLY A 366 -13.44 0.14 -5.47
N GLN A 367 -12.79 0.78 -4.49
CA GLN A 367 -12.77 2.23 -4.34
C GLN A 367 -11.38 2.80 -4.65
N ILE A 368 -11.35 3.86 -5.46
CA ILE A 368 -10.18 4.73 -5.65
C ILE A 368 -10.54 6.13 -5.20
N VAL A 369 -9.78 6.68 -4.26
CA VAL A 369 -9.91 8.07 -3.81
C VAL A 369 -8.61 8.79 -4.08
N CYS A 370 -8.71 9.93 -4.77
CA CYS A 370 -7.58 10.77 -5.11
C CYS A 370 -7.85 12.20 -4.64
N ARG A 371 -7.01 12.72 -3.74
CA ARG A 371 -7.12 14.06 -3.17
C ARG A 371 -5.82 14.84 -3.26
N GLU A 372 -5.93 16.17 -3.25
CA GLU A 372 -4.81 17.09 -3.07
C GLU A 372 -3.66 16.87 -4.07
N THR A 373 -3.97 16.59 -5.33
CA THR A 373 -2.95 16.46 -6.38
C THR A 373 -2.61 17.82 -6.97
N GLN A 374 -1.32 18.14 -7.13
CA GLN A 374 -0.91 19.47 -7.58
C GLN A 374 -1.16 19.75 -9.07
N LYS A 375 -1.26 18.72 -9.93
CA LYS A 375 -1.58 18.86 -11.36
C LYS A 375 -2.86 18.16 -11.75
N MET A 376 -2.91 16.82 -11.68
CA MET A 376 -4.08 16.06 -12.16
C MET A 376 -4.41 14.90 -11.25
N GLY A 377 -5.70 14.60 -11.11
CA GLY A 377 -6.12 13.35 -10.48
C GLY A 377 -5.68 12.15 -11.31
N PHE A 378 -6.04 12.15 -12.59
CA PHE A 378 -5.72 11.08 -13.54
C PHE A 378 -5.18 11.63 -14.86
N TYR A 379 -4.04 11.12 -15.30
CA TYR A 379 -3.44 11.37 -16.61
C TYR A 379 -3.35 10.05 -17.39
N VAL A 380 -4.19 9.89 -18.41
CA VAL A 380 -4.29 8.67 -19.23
C VAL A 380 -3.75 8.93 -20.63
N SER A 381 -2.74 8.16 -21.05
CA SER A 381 -2.01 8.41 -22.30
C SER A 381 -1.50 7.12 -22.95
N LEU A 382 -1.02 7.23 -24.20
CA LEU A 382 -0.32 6.14 -24.92
C LEU A 382 -1.09 4.81 -24.98
N SER A 383 -2.40 4.87 -25.25
CA SER A 383 -3.30 3.72 -25.22
C SER A 383 -3.58 3.13 -23.84
N GLY A 384 -3.35 3.90 -22.77
CA GLY A 384 -3.78 3.51 -21.43
C GLY A 384 -5.30 3.42 -21.35
N ALA A 385 -5.79 2.49 -20.52
CA ALA A 385 -7.20 2.22 -20.35
C ALA A 385 -7.58 2.18 -18.87
N ILE A 386 -8.74 2.75 -18.53
CA ILE A 386 -9.36 2.60 -17.21
C ILE A 386 -10.75 2.01 -17.41
N ASP A 387 -10.99 0.85 -16.83
CA ASP A 387 -12.31 0.22 -16.75
C ASP A 387 -12.81 0.32 -15.31
N ASN A 388 -13.79 1.20 -15.10
CA ASN A 388 -14.36 1.45 -13.78
C ASN A 388 -15.73 0.77 -13.63
N PHE A 389 -15.79 -0.23 -12.78
CA PHE A 389 -17.00 -0.88 -12.27
C PHE A 389 -17.31 -0.46 -10.82
N GLY A 390 -16.33 0.11 -10.12
CA GLY A 390 -16.41 0.53 -8.72
C GLY A 390 -16.61 2.04 -8.55
N TYR A 391 -15.98 2.60 -7.52
CA TYR A 391 -16.14 4.00 -7.14
C TYR A 391 -14.82 4.76 -7.29
N ILE A 392 -14.79 5.80 -8.12
CA ILE A 392 -13.65 6.70 -8.27
C ILE A 392 -14.07 8.09 -7.80
N THR A 393 -13.27 8.69 -6.91
CA THR A 393 -13.45 10.09 -6.47
C THR A 393 -12.16 10.86 -6.64
N ILE A 394 -12.26 12.03 -7.27
CA ILE A 394 -11.14 12.95 -7.50
C ILE A 394 -11.53 14.31 -6.92
N ALA A 395 -10.85 14.75 -5.87
CA ALA A 395 -11.11 16.03 -5.23
C ALA A 395 -9.84 16.86 -5.08
N GLU A 396 -9.99 18.18 -4.97
CA GLU A 396 -8.91 19.11 -4.61
C GLU A 396 -7.68 19.01 -5.53
N VAL A 397 -7.91 18.98 -6.85
CA VAL A 397 -6.83 19.02 -7.84
C VAL A 397 -6.43 20.47 -8.14
N GLY A 398 -5.15 20.71 -8.46
CA GLY A 398 -4.67 22.02 -8.91
C GLY A 398 -4.26 22.98 -7.79
N LEU A 399 -3.94 22.46 -6.59
CA LEU A 399 -3.58 23.27 -5.42
C LEU A 399 -2.39 24.22 -5.63
N SER A 400 -1.59 24.00 -6.68
CA SER A 400 -0.46 24.85 -6.99
C SER A 400 -0.91 26.22 -7.56
N GLY A 401 -2.09 26.30 -8.21
CA GLY A 401 -2.61 27.54 -8.79
C GLY A 401 -1.73 28.15 -9.90
N VAL A 402 -0.76 27.39 -10.42
CA VAL A 402 0.27 27.90 -11.35
C VAL A 402 0.12 27.40 -12.78
N SER A 403 -0.81 26.48 -13.09
CA SER A 403 -0.82 25.82 -14.39
C SER A 403 -2.19 25.84 -15.07
N SER A 404 -2.20 25.96 -16.40
CA SER A 404 -3.40 25.78 -17.23
C SER A 404 -3.82 24.31 -17.35
N ASP A 405 -3.12 23.41 -16.67
CA ASP A 405 -3.21 21.96 -16.82
C ASP A 405 -3.80 21.28 -15.57
N ASP A 406 -4.52 22.05 -14.75
CA ASP A 406 -5.14 21.58 -13.52
C ASP A 406 -6.49 20.89 -13.84
N PHE A 407 -6.43 19.59 -14.19
CA PHE A 407 -7.61 18.79 -14.58
C PHE A 407 -7.83 17.64 -13.60
N GLY A 408 -9.09 17.36 -13.26
CA GLY A 408 -9.44 16.13 -12.55
C GLY A 408 -8.97 14.91 -13.34
N ILE A 409 -9.30 14.91 -14.63
CA ILE A 409 -8.91 13.86 -15.58
C ILE A 409 -8.42 14.50 -16.87
N TYR A 410 -7.26 14.03 -17.34
CA TYR A 410 -6.72 14.33 -18.67
C TYR A 410 -6.55 13.05 -19.47
N MET A 411 -7.18 12.97 -20.64
CA MET A 411 -7.08 11.85 -21.57
C MET A 411 -6.40 12.28 -22.88
N ASN A 412 -5.24 11.70 -23.18
CA ASN A 412 -4.51 11.94 -24.43
C ASN A 412 -5.02 11.02 -25.56
N THR A 413 -4.80 11.40 -26.82
CA THR A 413 -5.21 10.64 -28.00
C THR A 413 -4.83 9.16 -27.90
N GLY A 414 -5.82 8.30 -28.15
CA GLY A 414 -5.67 6.84 -28.12
C GLY A 414 -5.94 6.19 -26.76
N SER A 415 -6.04 6.95 -25.67
CA SER A 415 -6.47 6.43 -24.37
C SER A 415 -7.98 6.21 -24.27
N THR A 416 -8.42 5.40 -23.30
CA THR A 416 -9.84 5.16 -23.02
C THR A 416 -10.14 5.18 -21.53
N ILE A 417 -11.30 5.70 -21.17
CA ILE A 417 -11.90 5.49 -19.85
C ILE A 417 -13.32 5.00 -20.11
N ASN A 418 -13.65 3.85 -19.56
CA ASN A 418 -14.97 3.25 -19.59
C ASN A 418 -15.51 3.24 -18.16
N ASN A 419 -16.45 4.13 -17.87
CA ASN A 419 -17.24 4.06 -16.65
C ASN A 419 -18.42 3.12 -16.90
N HIS A 420 -18.27 1.86 -16.50
CA HIS A 420 -19.24 0.80 -16.78
C HIS A 420 -20.52 1.01 -15.98
N LEU A 421 -21.54 0.22 -16.32
CA LEU A 421 -22.82 0.24 -15.64
C LEU A 421 -22.66 0.07 -14.13
N CYS A 422 -23.30 0.96 -13.35
CA CYS A 422 -23.18 1.08 -11.89
C CYS A 422 -21.81 1.54 -11.36
N GLY A 423 -20.81 1.74 -12.22
CA GLY A 423 -19.59 2.43 -11.86
C GLY A 423 -19.86 3.89 -11.57
N PHE A 424 -19.22 4.43 -10.53
CA PHE A 424 -19.30 5.84 -10.17
C PHE A 424 -17.96 6.53 -10.42
N LEU A 425 -18.00 7.66 -11.10
CA LEU A 425 -16.87 8.56 -11.31
C LEU A 425 -17.28 9.97 -10.90
N GLY A 426 -16.77 10.43 -9.75
CA GLY A 426 -17.03 11.78 -9.25
C GLY A 426 -15.75 12.61 -9.24
N MET A 427 -15.84 13.84 -9.74
CA MET A 427 -14.74 14.79 -9.70
C MET A 427 -15.18 16.22 -9.42
N ASP A 428 -14.41 16.92 -8.59
CA ASP A 428 -14.62 18.35 -8.31
C ASP A 428 -13.91 19.26 -9.32
N ASN A 429 -13.27 18.69 -10.34
CA ASN A 429 -12.43 19.39 -11.28
C ASN A 429 -12.81 19.11 -12.74
N SER A 430 -12.20 19.89 -13.63
CA SER A 430 -12.40 19.87 -15.07
C SER A 430 -11.97 18.54 -15.71
N LEU A 431 -12.70 18.12 -16.75
CA LEU A 431 -12.36 16.98 -17.61
C LEU A 431 -11.78 17.49 -18.92
N ARG A 432 -10.58 17.04 -19.28
CA ARG A 432 -9.98 17.31 -20.59
C ARG A 432 -9.81 16.02 -21.38
N MET A 433 -10.46 15.94 -22.53
CA MET A 433 -10.45 14.74 -23.36
C MET A 433 -10.02 15.02 -24.78
N ASP A 434 -8.90 14.42 -25.18
CA ASP A 434 -8.43 14.35 -26.56
C ASP A 434 -8.58 12.92 -27.13
N ALA A 435 -9.42 12.10 -26.48
CA ALA A 435 -9.74 10.70 -26.82
C ALA A 435 -11.20 10.33 -26.50
N THR A 436 -11.53 9.04 -26.45
CA THR A 436 -12.90 8.55 -26.21
C THR A 436 -13.11 8.24 -24.73
N PHE A 437 -14.14 8.86 -24.15
CA PHE A 437 -14.64 8.59 -22.82
C PHE A 437 -16.06 8.00 -22.94
N THR A 438 -16.27 6.82 -22.35
CA THR A 438 -17.56 6.12 -22.35
C THR A 438 -18.12 6.12 -20.94
N ASN A 439 -19.36 6.58 -20.78
CA ASN A 439 -20.09 6.54 -19.51
C ASN A 439 -21.39 5.77 -19.67
N ASP A 440 -21.42 4.58 -19.09
CA ASP A 440 -22.61 3.73 -18.92
C ASP A 440 -23.11 3.74 -17.47
N GLY A 441 -22.34 4.32 -16.54
CA GLY A 441 -22.66 4.41 -15.11
C GLY A 441 -23.05 5.83 -14.67
N PHE A 442 -22.50 6.23 -13.54
CA PHE A 442 -22.73 7.52 -12.89
C PHE A 442 -21.50 8.42 -13.02
N LEU A 443 -21.66 9.60 -13.61
CA LEU A 443 -20.61 10.61 -13.73
C LEU A 443 -21.06 11.89 -13.04
N ARG A 444 -20.21 12.44 -12.16
CA ARG A 444 -20.37 13.78 -11.58
C ARG A 444 -19.16 14.63 -11.90
N SER A 445 -19.40 15.83 -12.44
CA SER A 445 -18.38 16.86 -12.55
C SER A 445 -18.91 18.24 -12.19
N LYS A 446 -18.04 19.04 -11.56
CA LYS A 446 -18.37 20.38 -11.08
C LYS A 446 -17.68 21.52 -11.82
N GLU A 447 -16.88 21.26 -12.85
CA GLU A 447 -16.15 22.32 -13.55
C GLU A 447 -16.24 22.20 -15.07
N LYS A 448 -15.68 23.20 -15.76
CA LYS A 448 -15.73 23.30 -17.22
C LYS A 448 -14.96 22.19 -17.90
N HIS A 449 -15.58 21.62 -18.94
CA HIS A 449 -14.98 20.55 -19.72
C HIS A 449 -14.25 21.10 -20.95
N GLY A 450 -13.18 20.42 -21.36
CA GLY A 450 -12.36 20.81 -22.51
C GLY A 450 -11.89 19.63 -23.35
N GLY A 451 -11.24 19.95 -24.47
CA GLY A 451 -10.66 18.97 -25.40
C GLY A 451 -11.50 18.74 -26.66
N TYR A 452 -10.97 17.88 -27.53
CA TYR A 452 -11.47 17.62 -28.89
C TYR A 452 -11.94 16.17 -29.09
N GLY A 453 -12.01 15.38 -28.02
CA GLY A 453 -12.36 13.97 -28.04
C GLY A 453 -13.85 13.68 -28.24
N VAL A 454 -14.26 12.48 -27.83
CA VAL A 454 -15.64 12.01 -27.89
C VAL A 454 -16.10 11.60 -26.49
N ILE A 455 -17.26 12.11 -26.08
CA ILE A 455 -17.98 11.64 -24.89
C ILE A 455 -19.16 10.81 -25.38
N GLU A 456 -19.20 9.53 -25.03
CA GLU A 456 -20.32 8.64 -25.27
C GLU A 456 -21.04 8.42 -23.93
N ASN A 457 -22.18 9.08 -23.72
CA ASN A 457 -22.94 8.97 -22.49
C ASN A 457 -24.18 8.10 -22.71
N THR A 458 -24.22 6.89 -22.15
CA THR A 458 -25.44 6.07 -22.04
C THR A 458 -25.97 6.00 -20.60
N GLY A 459 -25.16 6.44 -19.62
CA GLY A 459 -25.47 6.52 -18.20
C GLY A 459 -26.07 7.86 -17.76
N ILE A 460 -25.73 8.26 -16.54
CA ILE A 460 -26.08 9.57 -15.94
C ILE A 460 -24.84 10.46 -15.91
N PHE A 461 -24.99 11.72 -16.34
CA PHE A 461 -23.96 12.74 -16.27
C PHE A 461 -24.52 13.98 -15.56
N GLU A 462 -24.04 14.25 -14.35
CA GLU A 462 -24.24 15.52 -13.65
C GLU A 462 -23.21 16.57 -14.11
N ASP A 463 -23.70 17.57 -14.85
CA ASP A 463 -22.93 18.71 -15.36
C ASP A 463 -23.22 19.96 -14.51
N PHE A 464 -22.76 19.96 -13.26
CA PHE A 464 -23.24 20.89 -12.23
C PHE A 464 -23.01 22.38 -12.55
N ASP A 465 -22.00 22.71 -13.36
CA ASP A 465 -21.58 24.09 -13.67
C ASP A 465 -21.76 24.47 -15.15
N GLU A 466 -22.62 23.74 -15.88
CA GLU A 466 -22.81 23.89 -17.34
C GLU A 466 -21.48 23.78 -18.12
N GLY A 467 -20.59 22.91 -17.63
CA GLY A 467 -19.25 22.70 -18.16
C GLY A 467 -19.24 22.11 -19.56
N LEU A 468 -20.28 21.35 -19.95
CA LEU A 468 -20.38 20.74 -21.28
C LEU A 468 -20.54 21.78 -22.39
N GLY A 469 -21.06 22.97 -22.08
CA GLY A 469 -21.16 24.06 -23.05
C GLY A 469 -19.81 24.55 -23.60
N ALA A 470 -18.72 24.30 -22.87
CA ALA A 470 -17.36 24.65 -23.27
C ALA A 470 -16.63 23.53 -24.04
N PHE A 471 -17.18 22.31 -24.06
CA PHE A 471 -16.56 21.16 -24.71
C PHE A 471 -16.54 21.34 -26.24
N GLN A 472 -15.35 21.24 -26.84
CA GLN A 472 -15.15 21.45 -28.29
C GLN A 472 -15.21 20.15 -29.10
N GLY A 473 -15.28 19.01 -28.41
CA GLY A 473 -15.37 17.68 -29.01
C GLY A 473 -16.80 17.28 -29.39
N THR A 474 -17.00 15.98 -29.56
CA THR A 474 -18.31 15.40 -29.89
C THR A 474 -18.96 14.79 -28.65
N LEU A 475 -20.14 15.28 -28.28
CA LEU A 475 -20.98 14.67 -27.26
C LEU A 475 -22.07 13.82 -27.91
N VAL A 476 -22.04 12.51 -27.67
CA VAL A 476 -23.09 11.56 -28.07
C VAL A 476 -23.86 11.17 -26.82
N ASN A 477 -25.00 11.81 -26.60
CA ASN A 477 -25.85 11.53 -25.45
C ASN A 477 -26.98 10.57 -25.79
N SER A 478 -26.96 9.38 -25.20
CA SER A 478 -28.03 8.38 -25.17
C SER A 478 -28.65 8.18 -23.79
N GLY A 479 -28.05 8.75 -22.73
CA GLY A 479 -28.49 8.65 -21.33
C GLY A 479 -29.22 9.90 -20.82
N ILE A 480 -28.96 10.27 -19.56
CA ILE A 480 -29.47 11.50 -18.92
C ILE A 480 -28.30 12.43 -18.65
N ILE A 481 -28.46 13.71 -19.01
CA ILE A 481 -27.61 14.80 -18.52
C ILE A 481 -28.43 15.67 -17.58
N ILE A 482 -27.87 15.93 -16.40
CA ILE A 482 -28.43 16.76 -15.34
C ILE A 482 -27.72 18.11 -15.42
N ASP A 483 -28.38 19.07 -16.05
CA ASP A 483 -27.93 20.45 -16.18
C ASP A 483 -28.54 21.33 -15.07
N PRO A 484 -27.89 22.44 -14.68
CA PRO A 484 -28.51 23.48 -13.89
C PRO A 484 -29.80 23.97 -14.51
N MET A 485 -30.78 24.20 -13.65
CA MET A 485 -32.11 24.60 -14.07
C MET A 485 -32.37 26.06 -13.75
N GLY A 486 -33.17 26.69 -14.62
CA GLY A 486 -33.73 28.01 -14.33
C GLY A 486 -34.68 28.02 -13.14
N ASN A 487 -35.26 29.19 -12.87
CA ASN A 487 -36.16 29.37 -11.73
C ASN A 487 -37.35 28.43 -11.78
N LEU A 488 -37.61 27.74 -10.67
CA LEU A 488 -38.82 26.95 -10.46
C LEU A 488 -39.96 27.81 -9.92
N SER A 489 -41.20 27.42 -10.22
CA SER A 489 -42.41 28.03 -9.67
C SER A 489 -43.37 26.95 -9.21
N THR A 490 -43.80 27.02 -7.95
CA THR A 490 -44.69 26.03 -7.35
C THR A 490 -45.92 25.76 -8.21
N GLY A 491 -46.18 24.49 -8.51
CA GLY A 491 -47.33 24.07 -9.31
C GLY A 491 -47.27 24.41 -10.80
N VAL A 492 -46.16 24.98 -11.29
CA VAL A 492 -45.92 25.22 -12.71
C VAL A 492 -44.92 24.18 -13.22
N PRO A 493 -45.28 23.30 -14.17
CA PRO A 493 -44.35 22.32 -14.72
C PRO A 493 -43.13 23.00 -15.37
N ALA A 494 -41.93 22.63 -14.94
CA ALA A 494 -40.68 22.93 -15.62
C ALA A 494 -40.49 21.89 -16.74
N SER A 495 -40.48 22.34 -17.99
CA SER A 495 -40.21 21.50 -19.17
C SER A 495 -38.71 21.32 -19.40
N ASN A 496 -38.32 20.20 -20.01
CA ASN A 496 -36.91 19.86 -20.25
C ASN A 496 -36.12 19.80 -18.94
N PHE A 497 -36.66 19.08 -17.97
CA PHE A 497 -36.04 18.96 -16.64
C PHE A 497 -34.64 18.34 -16.73
N PHE A 498 -34.42 17.43 -17.69
CA PHE A 498 -33.12 16.91 -18.07
C PHE A 498 -32.82 17.11 -19.55
N THR A 499 -31.55 17.01 -19.93
CA THR A 499 -31.17 16.78 -21.33
C THR A 499 -31.17 15.26 -21.61
N LEU A 500 -32.25 14.78 -22.24
CA LEU A 500 -32.46 13.35 -22.49
C LEU A 500 -31.91 12.91 -23.86
N GLY A 501 -31.22 11.76 -23.87
CA GLY A 501 -30.95 10.98 -25.07
C GLY A 501 -32.07 9.99 -25.42
N ASN A 502 -31.74 8.89 -26.09
CA ASN A 502 -32.66 7.76 -26.39
C ASN A 502 -32.92 6.85 -25.17
N ASN A 503 -32.94 7.45 -23.98
CA ASN A 503 -32.83 6.83 -22.68
C ASN A 503 -33.95 5.80 -22.39
N SER A 504 -33.59 4.51 -22.34
CA SER A 504 -34.54 3.41 -22.09
C SER A 504 -34.21 2.53 -20.87
N GLY A 505 -33.24 2.94 -20.03
CA GLY A 505 -32.77 2.11 -18.90
C GLY A 505 -32.67 2.81 -17.55
N TRP A 506 -33.02 4.09 -17.44
CA TRP A 506 -32.86 4.87 -16.20
C TRP A 506 -34.19 5.46 -15.73
N THR A 507 -34.52 5.25 -14.46
CA THR A 507 -35.68 5.82 -13.79
C THR A 507 -35.25 6.82 -12.73
N VAL A 508 -35.80 8.02 -12.77
CA VAL A 508 -35.72 8.97 -11.65
C VAL A 508 -36.81 8.60 -10.67
N GLU A 509 -36.41 8.05 -9.52
CA GLU A 509 -37.33 7.58 -8.50
C GLU A 509 -38.00 8.77 -7.81
N GLU A 510 -37.21 9.66 -7.23
CA GLU A 510 -37.68 10.76 -6.39
C GLU A 510 -36.77 12.00 -6.53
N VAL A 511 -37.34 13.17 -6.22
CA VAL A 511 -36.64 14.46 -6.22
C VAL A 511 -36.87 15.13 -4.87
N PHE A 512 -35.80 15.57 -4.22
CA PHE A 512 -35.83 16.11 -2.87
C PHE A 512 -35.27 17.54 -2.82
N ALA A 513 -35.74 18.30 -1.83
CA ALA A 513 -35.33 19.67 -1.59
C ALA A 513 -34.20 19.78 -0.55
N ASP A 514 -33.86 18.68 0.13
CA ASP A 514 -32.92 18.66 1.25
C ASP A 514 -31.82 17.56 1.09
N PRO A 515 -30.64 17.76 1.70
CA PRO A 515 -29.53 16.80 1.62
C PRO A 515 -29.82 15.42 2.24
N LEU A 516 -30.83 15.31 3.11
CA LEU A 516 -31.18 14.05 3.76
C LEU A 516 -32.21 13.24 2.97
N TYR A 517 -32.59 13.67 1.75
CA TYR A 517 -33.57 12.97 0.92
C TYR A 517 -34.86 12.68 1.72
N SER A 518 -35.44 13.72 2.32
CA SER A 518 -36.57 13.60 3.25
C SER A 518 -37.75 14.53 2.91
N GLN A 519 -37.49 15.63 2.21
CA GLN A 519 -38.47 16.61 1.79
C GLN A 519 -38.71 16.49 0.29
N ASP A 520 -39.90 16.06 -0.10
CA ASP A 520 -40.31 15.96 -1.50
C ASP A 520 -40.28 17.34 -2.18
N ALA A 521 -39.47 17.45 -3.24
CA ALA A 521 -39.38 18.65 -4.05
C ALA A 521 -40.40 18.69 -5.18
N GLY A 522 -41.06 17.58 -5.52
CA GLY A 522 -41.98 17.52 -6.65
C GLY A 522 -42.02 16.19 -7.36
N THR A 523 -42.90 16.13 -8.36
CA THR A 523 -43.07 14.93 -9.16
C THR A 523 -42.42 15.11 -10.53
N TYR A 524 -41.47 14.24 -10.85
CA TYR A 524 -40.92 14.13 -12.21
C TYR A 524 -41.81 13.24 -13.09
N ASN A 525 -42.07 13.69 -14.32
CA ASN A 525 -42.80 12.95 -15.33
C ASN A 525 -41.85 12.63 -16.50
N ALA A 526 -41.40 11.37 -16.55
CA ALA A 526 -40.49 10.88 -17.58
C ALA A 526 -41.08 10.92 -18.99
N ALA A 527 -42.40 10.76 -19.14
CA ALA A 527 -43.04 10.66 -20.46
C ALA A 527 -42.97 11.96 -21.27
N ASN A 528 -42.88 13.10 -20.59
CA ASN A 528 -42.79 14.41 -21.22
C ASN A 528 -41.58 15.23 -20.74
N ASN A 529 -40.67 14.62 -19.97
CA ASN A 529 -39.50 15.26 -19.39
C ASN A 529 -39.86 16.58 -18.68
N SER A 530 -40.82 16.52 -17.75
CA SER A 530 -41.26 17.68 -16.98
C SER A 530 -41.25 17.41 -15.48
N PHE A 531 -40.95 18.45 -14.70
CA PHE A 531 -40.96 18.40 -13.24
C PHE A 531 -41.99 19.36 -12.69
N LEU A 532 -42.88 18.87 -11.82
CA LEU A 532 -43.87 19.68 -11.13
C LEU A 532 -43.41 19.94 -9.70
N PRO A 533 -42.81 21.11 -9.41
CA PRO A 533 -42.24 21.40 -8.10
C PRO A 533 -43.32 21.62 -7.04
N THR A 534 -43.06 21.12 -5.83
CA THR A 534 -43.75 21.51 -4.60
C THR A 534 -43.33 22.93 -4.18
N MET A 535 -43.83 23.38 -3.02
CA MET A 535 -43.33 24.62 -2.41
C MET A 535 -41.85 24.51 -2.04
N GLU A 536 -41.43 23.39 -1.46
CA GLU A 536 -40.04 23.19 -1.05
C GLU A 536 -39.10 23.10 -2.26
N GLY A 537 -39.48 22.35 -3.30
CA GLY A 537 -38.70 22.28 -4.54
C GLY A 537 -38.58 23.62 -5.27
N ALA A 538 -39.58 24.50 -5.18
CA ALA A 538 -39.50 25.83 -5.77
C ALA A 538 -38.67 26.83 -4.94
N ASN A 539 -38.47 26.56 -3.65
CA ASN A 539 -37.76 27.45 -2.73
C ASN A 539 -36.30 27.03 -2.48
N THR A 540 -35.91 25.81 -2.86
CA THR A 540 -34.52 25.37 -2.78
C THR A 540 -33.67 25.96 -3.91
N SER A 541 -32.39 26.18 -3.64
CA SER A 541 -31.38 26.48 -4.66
C SER A 541 -30.77 25.21 -5.25
N LEU A 542 -31.13 24.05 -4.72
CA LEU A 542 -30.42 22.82 -4.97
C LEU A 542 -31.35 21.62 -4.76
N LEU A 543 -31.62 20.89 -5.84
CA LEU A 543 -32.39 19.65 -5.81
C LEU A 543 -31.45 18.45 -5.63
N ARG A 544 -32.00 17.41 -5.03
CA ARG A 544 -31.36 16.10 -4.88
C ARG A 544 -32.18 15.06 -5.61
N LEU A 545 -31.57 14.32 -6.52
CA LEU A 545 -32.23 13.36 -7.39
C LEU A 545 -31.81 11.96 -6.98
N LEU A 546 -32.76 11.04 -6.92
CA LEU A 546 -32.45 9.63 -6.73
C LEU A 546 -32.75 8.89 -8.03
N ILE A 547 -31.70 8.35 -8.66
CA ILE A 547 -31.82 7.76 -10.00
C ILE A 547 -31.37 6.31 -9.96
N ARG A 548 -32.21 5.41 -10.51
CA ARG A 548 -32.00 3.97 -10.57
C ARG A 548 -31.80 3.51 -12.00
N HIS A 549 -30.88 2.56 -12.22
CA HIS A 549 -30.86 1.78 -13.46
C HIS A 549 -31.89 0.64 -13.40
N ASP A 550 -32.73 0.50 -14.41
CA ASP A 550 -33.88 -0.42 -14.39
C ASP A 550 -33.46 -1.89 -14.43
N ALA A 551 -32.37 -2.22 -15.13
CA ALA A 551 -31.96 -3.62 -15.32
C ALA A 551 -31.09 -4.16 -14.18
N THR A 552 -30.28 -3.30 -13.55
CA THR A 552 -29.33 -3.69 -12.50
C THR A 552 -29.76 -3.24 -11.11
N GLY A 553 -30.69 -2.29 -11.01
CA GLY A 553 -31.17 -1.77 -9.73
C GLY A 553 -30.19 -0.85 -9.00
N CYS A 554 -29.01 -0.57 -9.55
CA CYS A 554 -28.08 0.37 -8.93
C CYS A 554 -28.67 1.77 -8.86
N LEU A 555 -28.43 2.44 -7.74
CA LEU A 555 -29.11 3.64 -7.32
C LEU A 555 -28.08 4.65 -6.83
N GLU A 556 -28.13 5.87 -7.34
CA GLU A 556 -27.21 6.94 -6.93
C GLU A 556 -27.94 8.27 -6.75
N GLY A 557 -27.41 9.08 -5.84
CA GLY A 557 -27.88 10.42 -5.55
C GLY A 557 -27.14 11.47 -6.38
N PHE A 558 -27.88 12.38 -7.01
CA PHE A 558 -27.31 13.48 -7.81
C PHE A 558 -27.78 14.85 -7.32
N GLU A 559 -27.03 15.87 -7.68
CA GLU A 559 -27.35 17.25 -7.37
C GLU A 559 -27.75 18.02 -8.64
N MET A 560 -28.73 18.90 -8.52
CA MET A 560 -29.11 19.81 -9.61
C MET A 560 -29.26 21.22 -9.05
N ALA A 561 -28.41 22.14 -9.49
CA ALA A 561 -28.52 23.54 -9.13
C ALA A 561 -29.80 24.14 -9.73
N VAL A 562 -30.50 24.95 -8.92
CA VAL A 562 -31.70 25.69 -9.35
C VAL A 562 -31.44 27.17 -9.17
N ALA A 563 -31.57 27.93 -10.24
CA ALA A 563 -31.56 29.38 -10.16
C ALA A 563 -32.68 29.82 -9.20
N ASN A 564 -32.33 30.47 -8.09
CA ASN A 564 -33.32 31.00 -7.16
C ASN A 564 -33.36 32.53 -7.32
N PRO A 565 -34.49 33.12 -7.74
CA PRO A 565 -34.59 34.56 -7.96
C PRO A 565 -34.57 35.38 -6.65
N ALA A 566 -34.79 34.75 -5.49
CA ALA A 566 -34.80 35.40 -4.19
C ALA A 566 -33.45 35.38 -3.46
N SER A 567 -32.50 34.57 -3.92
CA SER A 567 -31.14 34.61 -3.41
C SER A 567 -30.34 35.66 -4.20
N PRO A 568 -29.64 36.62 -3.56
CA PRO A 568 -28.62 37.38 -4.28
C PRO A 568 -27.69 36.38 -4.95
N SER A 569 -27.35 36.65 -6.23
CA SER A 569 -26.47 35.87 -7.12
C SER A 569 -25.68 34.84 -6.33
N PRO A 570 -25.82 33.51 -6.58
CA PRO A 570 -25.06 32.53 -5.84
C PRO A 570 -23.59 32.96 -5.92
N GLN A 571 -23.08 33.51 -4.82
CA GLN A 571 -21.65 33.51 -4.63
C GLN A 571 -21.33 32.03 -4.70
N ALA A 572 -20.30 31.66 -5.45
CA ALA A 572 -19.73 30.34 -5.36
C ALA A 572 -19.51 30.12 -3.86
N HIS A 573 -20.47 29.47 -3.22
CA HIS A 573 -20.25 28.88 -1.94
C HIS A 573 -19.24 27.83 -2.35
N THR A 574 -17.97 28.08 -2.07
CA THR A 574 -17.15 27.01 -1.55
C THR A 574 -18.06 26.41 -0.49
N LEU A 575 -18.76 25.33 -0.88
CA LEU A 575 -19.21 24.37 0.09
C LEU A 575 -17.89 24.03 0.77
N GLU A 576 -17.63 24.67 1.91
CA GLU A 576 -16.94 23.97 2.96
C GLU A 576 -17.80 22.71 3.09
N GLU A 577 -17.41 21.65 2.36
CA GLU A 577 -17.65 20.31 2.86
C GLU A 577 -17.24 20.44 4.32
N PRO A 578 -18.20 20.35 5.26
CA PRO A 578 -17.93 20.70 6.64
C PRO A 578 -16.64 20.00 7.03
N GLU A 579 -15.61 20.77 7.42
CA GLU A 579 -14.24 20.30 7.64
C GLU A 579 -14.26 18.86 8.17
N ALA A 580 -13.84 17.90 7.36
CA ALA A 580 -13.77 16.49 7.75
C ALA A 580 -15.01 15.99 8.52
N ALA A 581 -16.22 16.32 8.06
CA ALA A 581 -17.45 15.71 8.58
C ALA A 581 -17.46 14.24 8.18
N ALA A 582 -16.78 13.43 8.99
CA ALA A 582 -17.08 12.05 9.27
C ALA A 582 -17.84 11.32 8.17
N ALA A 583 -17.21 11.16 7.01
CA ALA A 583 -17.78 10.36 5.95
C ALA A 583 -17.90 8.95 6.52
N ILE A 584 -19.13 8.49 6.68
CA ILE A 584 -19.36 7.07 6.81
C ILE A 584 -19.37 6.48 5.44
N ARG A 585 -18.78 5.31 5.30
CA ARG A 585 -18.73 4.62 4.04
C ARG A 585 -18.99 3.16 4.30
N ALA A 586 -19.99 2.61 3.63
CA ALA A 586 -20.29 1.19 3.62
C ALA A 586 -19.60 0.52 2.41
N PHE A 587 -18.70 -0.44 2.66
CA PHE A 587 -18.04 -1.20 1.59
C PHE A 587 -18.02 -2.71 1.83
N PRO A 588 -18.09 -3.53 0.77
CA PRO A 588 -18.62 -3.22 -0.57
C PRO A 588 -20.15 -3.04 -0.55
N ASN A 589 -20.77 -2.67 -1.69
CA ASN A 589 -22.22 -2.84 -1.86
C ASN A 589 -22.53 -4.34 -1.66
N PRO A 590 -23.33 -4.72 -0.67
CA PRO A 590 -23.24 -6.04 -0.05
C PRO A 590 -23.96 -7.11 -0.87
N THR A 591 -23.27 -7.76 -1.80
CA THR A 591 -23.76 -9.00 -2.42
C THR A 591 -23.77 -10.19 -1.44
N SER A 592 -23.03 -10.09 -0.34
CA SER A 592 -22.93 -11.12 0.72
C SER A 592 -23.70 -10.78 2.00
N GLY A 593 -24.45 -9.67 2.01
CA GLY A 593 -25.09 -9.15 3.22
C GLY A 593 -24.12 -8.64 4.29
N ARG A 594 -22.83 -8.42 3.97
CA ARG A 594 -21.84 -7.84 4.89
C ARG A 594 -21.22 -6.58 4.30
N PHE A 595 -21.02 -5.58 5.15
CA PHE A 595 -20.37 -4.33 4.79
C PHE A 595 -19.56 -3.79 5.97
N VAL A 596 -18.43 -3.15 5.69
CA VAL A 596 -17.62 -2.45 6.68
C VAL A 596 -18.05 -1.00 6.72
N LEU A 597 -18.37 -0.51 7.91
CA LEU A 597 -18.52 0.90 8.20
C LEU A 597 -17.18 1.49 8.57
N GLU A 598 -16.70 2.45 7.80
CA GLU A 598 -15.69 3.38 8.31
C GLU A 598 -16.38 4.62 8.86
N ALA A 599 -15.99 5.12 10.02
CA ALA A 599 -16.58 6.33 10.57
C ALA A 599 -15.50 7.26 11.14
N GLY A 600 -15.38 8.44 10.53
CA GLY A 600 -14.47 9.49 10.98
C GLY A 600 -14.96 10.29 12.20
N ASP A 601 -16.26 10.23 12.55
CA ASP A 601 -16.79 10.95 13.73
C ASP A 601 -16.69 10.08 14.98
N GLN A 602 -16.04 10.58 16.02
CA GLN A 602 -16.16 9.95 17.34
C GLN A 602 -17.45 10.36 18.07
N ARG A 603 -18.24 11.32 17.55
CA ARG A 603 -19.52 11.73 18.15
C ARG A 603 -20.67 10.78 17.82
N LEU A 604 -20.45 9.81 16.93
CA LEU A 604 -21.45 8.83 16.58
C LEU A 604 -21.74 7.93 17.77
N THR A 605 -23.02 7.82 18.10
CA THR A 605 -23.53 7.05 19.23
C THR A 605 -24.01 5.68 18.78
N HIS A 606 -24.64 5.60 17.61
CA HIS A 606 -25.16 4.39 17.03
C HIS A 606 -25.44 4.54 15.53
N TRP A 607 -25.63 3.40 14.88
CA TRP A 607 -26.07 3.28 13.50
C TRP A 607 -27.46 2.69 13.46
N THR A 608 -28.25 3.08 12.47
CA THR A 608 -29.46 2.36 12.10
C THR A 608 -29.46 2.07 10.62
N LEU A 609 -29.72 0.83 10.25
CA LEU A 609 -30.10 0.48 8.89
C LEU A 609 -31.62 0.48 8.83
N GLN A 610 -32.20 1.32 7.99
CA GLN A 610 -33.64 1.35 7.72
C GLN A 610 -33.92 0.79 6.33
N ASP A 611 -35.09 0.20 6.10
CA ASP A 611 -35.52 -0.11 4.72
C ASP A 611 -36.07 1.13 4.01
N ALA A 612 -36.43 0.98 2.73
CA ALA A 612 -37.03 2.05 1.92
C ALA A 612 -38.33 2.64 2.50
N LEU A 613 -39.00 1.95 3.43
CA LEU A 613 -40.20 2.45 4.11
C LEU A 613 -39.88 3.16 5.43
N GLY A 614 -38.59 3.37 5.73
CA GLY A 614 -38.11 4.00 6.96
C GLY A 614 -38.20 3.09 8.19
N ARG A 615 -38.45 1.78 8.02
CA ARG A 615 -38.51 0.85 9.15
C ARG A 615 -37.09 0.45 9.54
N THR A 616 -36.73 0.56 10.81
CA THR A 616 -35.44 0.10 11.31
C THR A 616 -35.31 -1.42 11.24
N ILE A 617 -34.29 -1.88 10.51
CA ILE A 617 -33.98 -3.29 10.27
C ILE A 617 -32.80 -3.74 11.15
N LEU A 618 -31.81 -2.86 11.31
CA LEU A 618 -30.68 -3.07 12.21
C LEU A 618 -30.42 -1.77 13.00
N GLN A 619 -30.08 -1.90 14.27
CA GLN A 619 -29.58 -0.79 15.07
C GLN A 619 -28.47 -1.30 15.99
N GLU A 620 -27.28 -0.71 15.86
CA GLU A 620 -26.13 -1.11 16.66
C GLU A 620 -25.44 0.11 17.26
N PRO A 621 -24.96 0.04 18.51
CA PRO A 621 -24.11 1.08 19.06
C PRO A 621 -22.82 1.20 18.25
N PHE A 622 -22.31 2.43 18.09
CA PHE A 622 -21.01 2.63 17.47
C PHE A 622 -19.93 2.28 18.49
N SER A 623 -19.02 1.38 18.10
CA SER A 623 -17.95 0.91 18.99
C SER A 623 -16.86 1.95 19.29
N GLY A 624 -16.87 3.08 18.58
CA GLY A 624 -15.80 4.09 18.63
C GLY A 624 -14.55 3.69 17.84
N GLN A 625 -14.56 2.53 17.17
CA GLN A 625 -13.49 2.14 16.25
C GLN A 625 -13.69 2.80 14.89
N LEU A 626 -12.59 3.14 14.23
CA LEU A 626 -12.58 3.74 12.88
C LEU A 626 -13.26 2.83 11.84
N GLN A 627 -13.28 1.51 12.07
CA GLN A 627 -13.93 0.52 11.23
C GLN A 627 -14.80 -0.43 12.08
N GLN A 628 -16.03 -0.73 11.63
CA GLN A 628 -16.94 -1.71 12.24
C GLN A 628 -17.59 -2.56 11.13
N GLU A 629 -17.38 -3.88 11.15
CA GLU A 629 -18.08 -4.80 10.24
C GLU A 629 -19.54 -4.94 10.68
N LEU A 630 -20.46 -4.73 9.75
CA LEU A 630 -21.90 -4.96 9.92
C LEU A 630 -22.37 -6.09 9.00
N GLN A 631 -23.33 -6.85 9.50
CA GLN A 631 -24.02 -7.89 8.75
C GLN A 631 -25.51 -7.56 8.69
N PHE A 632 -26.07 -7.52 7.48
CA PHE A 632 -27.51 -7.47 7.27
C PHE A 632 -28.16 -8.64 8.01
N PRO A 633 -29.28 -8.42 8.73
CA PRO A 633 -30.01 -9.51 9.34
C PRO A 633 -30.43 -10.53 8.28
N ASP A 634 -30.43 -11.82 8.60
CA ASP A 634 -30.86 -12.89 7.67
C ASP A 634 -32.31 -12.69 7.16
N SER A 635 -33.10 -11.86 7.83
CA SER A 635 -34.46 -11.48 7.43
C SER A 635 -34.54 -10.32 6.42
N ALA A 636 -33.44 -9.61 6.19
CA ALA A 636 -33.38 -8.50 5.24
C ALA A 636 -33.73 -9.03 3.84
N GLN A 637 -34.70 -8.39 3.19
CA GLN A 637 -35.11 -8.73 1.83
C GLN A 637 -34.30 -7.89 0.83
N PRO A 638 -34.07 -8.36 -0.40
CA PRO A 638 -33.52 -7.53 -1.45
C PRO A 638 -34.26 -6.20 -1.58
N GLY A 639 -33.52 -5.09 -1.68
CA GLY A 639 -34.10 -3.75 -1.76
C GLY A 639 -33.16 -2.63 -1.30
N LEU A 640 -33.66 -1.39 -1.35
CA LEU A 640 -32.97 -0.21 -0.84
C LEU A 640 -33.08 -0.11 0.68
N TYR A 641 -31.94 0.16 1.30
CA TYR A 641 -31.79 0.45 2.71
C TYR A 641 -31.10 1.81 2.90
N TRP A 642 -31.38 2.45 4.02
CA TRP A 642 -30.74 3.68 4.45
C TRP A 642 -29.90 3.39 5.69
N LEU A 643 -28.59 3.45 5.56
CA LEU A 643 -27.68 3.47 6.68
C LEU A 643 -27.63 4.88 7.26
N LEU A 644 -28.03 5.03 8.51
CA LEU A 644 -28.06 6.30 9.23
C LEU A 644 -27.07 6.28 10.39
N GLY A 645 -26.27 7.34 10.50
CA GLY A 645 -25.40 7.58 11.66
C GLY A 645 -26.01 8.61 12.59
N TRP A 646 -26.07 8.30 13.88
CA TRP A 646 -26.69 9.14 14.88
C TRP A 646 -25.68 9.69 15.87
N THR A 647 -25.74 10.99 16.15
CA THR A 647 -25.07 11.63 17.29
C THR A 647 -26.09 11.92 18.39
N ALA A 648 -25.63 12.48 19.53
CA ALA A 648 -26.55 12.96 20.57
C ALA A 648 -27.50 14.09 20.09
N GLU A 649 -27.17 14.74 18.96
CA GLU A 649 -27.90 15.87 18.41
C GLU A 649 -28.89 15.46 17.30
N GLY A 650 -28.83 14.23 16.80
CA GLY A 650 -29.74 13.70 15.77
C GLY A 650 -29.04 12.83 14.73
N ILE A 651 -29.67 12.70 13.56
CA ILE A 651 -29.05 12.03 12.39
C ILE A 651 -27.94 12.94 11.88
N ALA A 652 -26.70 12.47 11.97
CA ALA A 652 -25.54 13.13 11.39
C ALA A 652 -25.21 12.62 9.99
N TYR A 653 -25.73 11.44 9.62
CA TYR A 653 -25.38 10.78 8.37
C TYR A 653 -26.53 9.93 7.81
N LYS A 654 -26.64 9.87 6.48
CA LYS A 654 -27.56 8.99 5.74
C LYS A 654 -26.94 8.56 4.41
N GLN A 655 -26.86 7.25 4.16
CA GLN A 655 -26.40 6.66 2.89
C GLN A 655 -27.35 5.56 2.43
N GLY A 656 -27.64 5.54 1.12
CA GLY A 656 -28.37 4.45 0.49
C GLY A 656 -27.47 3.24 0.29
N ILE A 657 -27.97 2.05 0.64
CA ILE A 657 -27.33 0.76 0.41
C ILE A 657 -28.35 -0.13 -0.30
N VAL A 658 -27.96 -0.77 -1.40
CA VAL A 658 -28.84 -1.71 -2.10
C VAL A 658 -28.40 -3.12 -1.74
N LEU A 659 -29.29 -3.88 -1.10
CA LEU A 659 -29.10 -5.31 -0.85
C LEU A 659 -29.71 -6.08 -2.04
N GLU A 660 -28.92 -6.90 -2.72
CA GLU A 660 -29.36 -7.74 -3.85
C GLU A 660 -29.98 -9.08 -3.42
#